data_AF-A0A1Y3QU52-F1
#
_entry.id   AF-A0A1Y3QU52-F1
#
_cell.length_a   1.000
_cell.length_b   1.000
_cell.length_c   1.000
_cell.angle_alpha   90.00
_cell.angle_beta   90.00
_cell.angle_gamma   90.00
#
_symmetry.space_group_name_H-M   'P 1'
#
loop_
_entity.id
_entity.type
_entity.pdbx_description
1 polymer ?
#
loop_
_entity_poly.entity_id
_entity_poly.type
_entity_poly.pdbx_seq_one_letter_code
_entity_poly.pdbx_strand_id
1 'polypeptide(L)'
;MKKIIIRLFMLGALAALLPAGAAAQQPDARQRTTETIVADGLAQLPAADAKVFNQVMGELAATGSKGVEMIAAMLVPADKGKNATFEYALNGVVAYVTDPAHEALRDDVRKGLLAAIDRCGDDANRAFLFSQLQFCSTAADAAAMARYLDDPYLAGYALRALVSTPGTEALLLAEAGKDDLTAARKQALAYAFAEKRLAAAEPFLLTWLEGADAQTAEQIYNALAACGSQASVKPLAAAAAKTGCAWNDAGAADAYLRLLARLAAAGDARAVKAARGLLKCDLQYIRGGALAILVDALGAGKAMPYVLKAVEEGPAEYRYAALQSLGKGDDKLFAQVAAGMPRYDAAAQAAVIGWLGECGAVSQADVITAAVASPDDRVAEAAIAASGRIGGGKALQALAGALEGPHAGAAMKALLAFNGQINPEVGRLLAKDDAAALVPALKLAAARRMSAAADRVFALLGSSDAEVRAAAYGALPFVAQPQHMDRLSELLDASDEAHTAAIQSALIRTSGQLPADRRYGAVAGYMKASKTPARYYPVLAQSGTQEAVASLLDGFRSGNRDAAFAALLTVENPAMTDILYGIAAEHPTLTDRALMRYADLASQSVVTPIRRYQLYRQALALRPSAAVQAKLLGYLSGVYALPALMLAAEYLDDAQTAAPAAAAVKTIVAKCNPMPGGEAVRKALERAHEVYKELAKSDADAGYAVDEITGLLGKIPADGFAVLPADGLAGWTAVAVNPAEAKTLPARQVAKLRKAADEAVAANWGAANGLLEFAAKAPATIGTEKEYENFELWIEWRSEGEAGMAVRSMPLIRLGGAAGTGLADGKAARTVADNAPGTWNTLYVKVVDDRITLVENGVKVAENAVMTNLCAPGGPVYAQGRIELAGQGAPVAFRNLWINELPSTPVFSLPADEAAAGYEVLFDGRSLHKWTGNTTNYVPLDGTIDVTATYGGSGNLYTVGEYGDFILRFEFRFLTEGVNNGIGIRTPMGVDAAFHGMEIQILDHDAPIYKGISDYQQHGSVYGVIPAERVKFGELGEWNTEEIRAVGDRITVTVNGRVILDGNIREACQGHNVSEDGSKVNPYTADHRNHPGLFNKSGHIGLLGHGAGIQFRNLRVLDLGAGRK
;
A
#
# COMPACT_ATOMS: atom_id res chain seq x y z
N MET A 1 -15.74 -35.71 -14.81
CA MET A 1 -16.15 -35.71 -16.24
C MET A 1 -16.99 -34.45 -16.47
N LYS A 2 -16.64 -33.37 -17.18
CA LYS A 2 -15.97 -33.21 -18.48
C LYS A 2 -15.06 -31.95 -18.61
N LYS A 3 -14.93 -31.06 -17.60
CA LYS A 3 -13.98 -29.91 -17.68
C LYS A 3 -12.66 -30.10 -16.90
N ILE A 4 -12.63 -31.05 -15.95
CA ILE A 4 -11.38 -31.68 -15.44
C ILE A 4 -10.71 -32.55 -16.52
N ILE A 5 -11.42 -32.92 -17.60
CA ILE A 5 -10.82 -33.62 -18.74
C ILE A 5 -10.03 -32.67 -19.66
N ILE A 6 -10.18 -31.34 -19.58
CA ILE A 6 -9.50 -30.42 -20.52
C ILE A 6 -8.24 -29.79 -19.91
N ARG A 7 -8.18 -29.56 -18.58
CA ARG A 7 -6.94 -29.09 -17.92
C ARG A 7 -5.99 -30.22 -17.47
N LEU A 8 -6.47 -31.44 -17.19
CA LEU A 8 -5.59 -32.62 -17.12
C LEU A 8 -5.10 -33.09 -18.50
N PHE A 9 -5.75 -32.67 -19.60
CA PHE A 9 -5.23 -32.94 -20.95
C PHE A 9 -4.02 -32.06 -21.31
N MET A 10 -3.84 -30.88 -20.69
CA MET A 10 -2.71 -29.99 -21.01
C MET A 10 -1.45 -30.22 -20.16
N LEU A 11 -1.55 -30.88 -18.99
CA LEU A 11 -0.38 -31.39 -18.27
C LEU A 11 0.01 -32.83 -18.65
N GLY A 12 -0.91 -33.59 -19.26
CA GLY A 12 -0.62 -34.94 -19.78
C GLY A 12 -0.18 -35.00 -21.25
N ALA A 13 -0.48 -33.98 -22.08
CA ALA A 13 -0.15 -33.98 -23.50
C ALA A 13 1.25 -33.48 -23.84
N LEU A 14 2.03 -32.96 -22.88
CA LEU A 14 3.43 -32.55 -23.13
C LEU A 14 4.45 -33.69 -23.03
N ALA A 15 4.03 -34.90 -22.63
CA ALA A 15 4.89 -36.08 -22.56
C ALA A 15 4.81 -36.99 -23.80
N ALA A 16 3.98 -36.66 -24.79
CA ALA A 16 3.78 -37.49 -25.98
C ALA A 16 3.76 -36.64 -27.25
N LEU A 17 4.94 -36.19 -27.69
CA LEU A 17 5.32 -35.95 -29.09
C LEU A 17 6.78 -35.49 -29.13
N LEU A 18 7.68 -36.47 -29.07
CA LEU A 18 9.07 -36.31 -29.50
C LEU A 18 9.15 -36.46 -31.02
N PRO A 19 9.81 -35.54 -31.72
CA PRO A 19 10.74 -35.89 -32.77
C PRO A 19 12.14 -35.92 -32.14
N ALA A 20 12.87 -37.01 -32.40
CA ALA A 20 14.27 -37.15 -32.05
C ALA A 20 15.10 -36.00 -32.66
N GLY A 21 15.82 -35.26 -31.80
CA GLY A 21 16.68 -34.15 -32.20
C GLY A 21 17.22 -33.42 -30.98
N ALA A 22 18.09 -34.09 -30.22
CA ALA A 22 18.73 -33.52 -29.04
C ALA A 22 19.83 -32.52 -29.42
N ALA A 23 19.77 -31.32 -28.84
CA ALA A 23 20.95 -30.56 -28.44
C ALA A 23 20.81 -30.29 -26.94
N ALA A 24 21.60 -30.99 -26.13
CA ALA A 24 21.59 -30.85 -24.67
C ALA A 24 22.22 -29.51 -24.28
N GLN A 25 21.49 -28.69 -23.52
CA GLN A 25 21.97 -27.44 -22.93
C GLN A 25 22.26 -27.67 -21.44
N GLN A 26 23.40 -27.15 -20.97
CA GLN A 26 23.92 -27.37 -19.61
C GLN A 26 23.02 -26.72 -18.53
N PRO A 27 22.84 -27.36 -17.37
CA PRO A 27 22.14 -26.79 -16.22
C PRO A 27 22.88 -25.60 -15.57
N ASP A 28 22.15 -24.74 -14.84
CA ASP A 28 22.77 -23.69 -14.00
C ASP A 28 23.55 -24.29 -12.81
N ALA A 29 24.22 -23.47 -11.99
CA ALA A 29 25.01 -23.93 -10.84
C ALA A 29 24.22 -24.76 -9.81
N ARG A 30 22.87 -24.76 -9.87
CA ARG A 30 21.94 -25.53 -9.04
C ARG A 30 21.25 -26.67 -9.81
N GLN A 31 21.72 -26.98 -11.01
CA GLN A 31 21.16 -27.96 -11.91
C GLN A 31 19.69 -27.74 -12.34
N ARG A 32 19.19 -26.50 -12.26
CA ARG A 32 17.81 -26.20 -12.65
C ARG A 32 17.67 -26.17 -14.17
N THR A 33 16.56 -26.69 -14.68
CA THR A 33 16.22 -26.52 -16.11
C THR A 33 15.65 -25.13 -16.35
N THR A 34 15.65 -24.66 -17.60
CA THR A 34 15.05 -23.38 -18.00
C THR A 34 13.60 -23.27 -17.52
N GLU A 35 12.84 -24.36 -17.61
CA GLU A 35 11.45 -24.44 -17.19
C GLU A 35 11.30 -24.19 -15.68
N THR A 36 12.19 -24.77 -14.87
CA THR A 36 12.20 -24.58 -13.42
C THR A 36 12.57 -23.16 -13.04
N ILE A 37 13.60 -22.57 -13.67
CA ILE A 37 14.03 -21.19 -13.40
C ILE A 37 12.91 -20.20 -13.72
N VAL A 38 12.21 -20.40 -14.84
CA VAL A 38 11.06 -19.56 -15.23
C VAL A 38 9.93 -19.71 -14.22
N ALA A 39 9.56 -20.93 -13.83
CA ALA A 39 8.48 -21.16 -12.86
C ALA A 39 8.77 -20.54 -11.49
N ASP A 40 9.99 -20.74 -10.97
CA ASP A 40 10.43 -20.21 -9.67
C ASP A 40 10.51 -18.69 -9.69
N GLY A 41 11.03 -18.12 -10.78
CA GLY A 41 11.12 -16.67 -10.95
C GLY A 41 9.75 -16.03 -10.98
N LEU A 42 8.81 -16.59 -11.75
CA LEU A 42 7.43 -16.07 -11.83
C LEU A 42 6.67 -16.17 -10.50
N ALA A 43 6.90 -17.24 -9.72
CA ALA A 43 6.27 -17.43 -8.41
C ALA A 43 6.72 -16.40 -7.36
N GLN A 44 7.91 -15.81 -7.55
CA GLN A 44 8.47 -14.78 -6.67
C GLN A 44 8.03 -13.35 -7.04
N LEU A 45 7.19 -13.19 -8.07
CA LEU A 45 6.71 -11.89 -8.52
C LEU A 45 5.30 -11.58 -7.98
N PRO A 46 5.04 -10.32 -7.58
CA PRO A 46 5.96 -9.19 -7.57
C PRO A 46 7.01 -9.30 -6.44
N ALA A 47 8.25 -8.90 -6.73
CA ALA A 47 9.35 -8.99 -5.77
C ALA A 47 9.15 -8.04 -4.58
N ALA A 48 9.53 -8.48 -3.38
CA ALA A 48 9.35 -7.72 -2.14
C ALA A 48 10.27 -6.50 -2.03
N ASP A 49 11.46 -6.56 -2.63
CA ASP A 49 12.44 -5.48 -2.65
C ASP A 49 13.31 -5.50 -3.92
N ALA A 50 14.13 -4.46 -4.08
CA ALA A 50 14.98 -4.27 -5.26
C ALA A 50 16.11 -5.31 -5.40
N LYS A 51 16.60 -5.89 -4.29
CA LYS A 51 17.65 -6.92 -4.33
C LYS A 51 17.07 -8.22 -4.86
N VAL A 52 15.92 -8.64 -4.34
CA VAL A 52 15.18 -9.82 -4.83
C VAL A 52 14.75 -9.61 -6.28
N PHE A 53 14.26 -8.41 -6.62
CA PHE A 53 13.91 -8.07 -8.00
C PHE A 53 15.09 -8.27 -8.96
N ASN A 54 16.24 -7.67 -8.67
CA ASN A 54 17.42 -7.78 -9.53
C ASN A 54 17.96 -9.22 -9.61
N GLN A 55 17.89 -9.98 -8.52
CA GLN A 55 18.24 -11.40 -8.53
C GLN A 55 17.30 -12.19 -9.45
N VAL A 56 15.99 -12.04 -9.28
CA VAL A 56 14.99 -12.76 -10.10
C VAL A 56 15.10 -12.36 -11.57
N MET A 57 15.25 -11.08 -11.90
CA MET A 57 15.42 -10.64 -13.30
C MET A 57 16.74 -11.13 -13.89
N GLY A 58 17.82 -11.18 -13.10
CA GLY A 58 19.08 -11.77 -13.52
C GLY A 58 18.96 -13.27 -13.82
N GLU A 59 18.29 -14.03 -12.94
CA GLU A 59 18.04 -15.46 -13.14
C GLU A 59 17.17 -15.72 -14.38
N LEU A 60 16.09 -14.95 -14.56
CA LEU A 60 15.22 -15.05 -15.73
C LEU A 60 15.94 -14.63 -17.02
N ALA A 61 16.74 -13.56 -17.02
CA ALA A 61 17.52 -13.14 -18.17
C ALA A 61 18.59 -14.17 -18.56
N ALA A 62 19.23 -14.81 -17.56
CA ALA A 62 20.26 -15.82 -17.77
C ALA A 62 19.73 -17.11 -18.42
N THR A 63 18.41 -17.34 -18.43
CA THR A 63 17.81 -18.45 -19.19
C THR A 63 17.88 -18.26 -20.72
N GLY A 64 18.27 -17.08 -21.19
CA GLY A 64 18.43 -16.76 -22.60
C GLY A 64 17.11 -16.76 -23.37
N SER A 65 17.21 -16.93 -24.70
CA SER A 65 16.04 -16.82 -25.58
C SER A 65 14.92 -17.78 -25.22
N LYS A 66 15.29 -19.00 -24.80
CA LYS A 66 14.34 -20.06 -24.45
C LYS A 66 13.43 -19.67 -23.29
N GLY A 67 13.97 -19.09 -22.21
CA GLY A 67 13.12 -18.71 -21.08
C GLY A 67 12.27 -17.47 -21.36
N VAL A 68 12.78 -16.51 -22.13
CA VAL A 68 11.97 -15.37 -22.62
C VAL A 68 10.81 -15.85 -23.49
N GLU A 69 11.07 -16.78 -24.41
CA GLU A 69 10.02 -17.42 -25.23
C GLU A 69 9.00 -18.16 -24.35
N MET A 70 9.45 -18.86 -23.30
CA MET A 70 8.55 -19.54 -22.37
C MET A 70 7.64 -18.58 -21.61
N ILE A 71 8.18 -17.48 -21.06
CA ILE A 71 7.37 -16.48 -20.35
C ILE A 71 6.37 -15.84 -21.32
N ALA A 72 6.81 -15.48 -22.53
CA ALA A 72 5.95 -14.89 -23.54
C ALA A 72 4.85 -15.86 -24.02
N ALA A 73 5.13 -17.16 -24.10
CA ALA A 73 4.15 -18.19 -24.44
C ALA A 73 3.04 -18.35 -23.38
N MET A 74 3.23 -17.84 -22.17
CA MET A 74 2.20 -17.81 -21.13
C MET A 74 1.23 -16.63 -21.27
N LEU A 75 1.55 -15.65 -22.14
CA LEU A 75 0.63 -14.57 -22.46
C LEU A 75 -0.62 -15.13 -23.17
N VAL A 76 -1.78 -14.71 -22.70
CA VAL A 76 -3.07 -15.03 -23.32
C VAL A 76 -3.73 -13.75 -23.84
N PRO A 77 -4.66 -13.80 -24.81
CA PRO A 77 -5.45 -12.63 -25.19
C PRO A 77 -6.09 -11.95 -23.97
N ALA A 78 -6.21 -10.62 -23.99
CA ALA A 78 -6.66 -9.84 -22.82
C ALA A 78 -8.06 -10.23 -22.29
N ASP A 79 -8.92 -10.75 -23.17
CA ASP A 79 -10.25 -11.29 -22.85
C ASP A 79 -10.21 -12.72 -22.28
N LYS A 80 -9.06 -13.40 -22.31
CA LYS A 80 -8.88 -14.81 -21.93
C LYS A 80 -8.06 -15.04 -20.65
N GLY A 81 -7.50 -14.01 -20.04
CA GLY A 81 -6.83 -14.12 -18.76
C GLY A 81 -6.01 -12.89 -18.37
N LYS A 82 -5.30 -13.00 -17.25
CA LYS A 82 -4.50 -11.91 -16.67
C LYS A 82 -3.03 -12.11 -17.00
N ASN A 83 -2.45 -11.21 -17.78
CA ASN A 83 -1.05 -11.26 -18.20
C ASN A 83 -0.09 -10.53 -17.24
N ALA A 84 -0.61 -9.85 -16.22
CA ALA A 84 0.15 -8.91 -15.38
C ALA A 84 1.48 -9.47 -14.85
N THR A 85 1.52 -10.73 -14.37
CA THR A 85 2.76 -11.35 -13.86
C THR A 85 3.79 -11.59 -14.97
N PHE A 86 3.37 -12.01 -16.16
CA PHE A 86 4.26 -12.30 -17.29
C PHE A 86 4.75 -11.01 -17.95
N GLU A 87 3.87 -10.01 -18.07
CA GLU A 87 4.23 -8.67 -18.53
C GLU A 87 5.22 -8.02 -17.58
N TYR A 88 5.00 -8.13 -16.27
CA TYR A 88 5.91 -7.65 -15.24
C TYR A 88 7.29 -8.33 -15.33
N ALA A 89 7.32 -9.65 -15.54
CA ALA A 89 8.56 -10.40 -15.72
C ALA A 89 9.31 -9.99 -17.00
N LEU A 90 8.64 -9.92 -18.15
CA LEU A 90 9.25 -9.53 -19.42
C LEU A 90 9.76 -8.09 -19.40
N ASN A 91 8.99 -7.18 -18.80
CA ASN A 91 9.41 -5.80 -18.61
C ASN A 91 10.63 -5.69 -17.68
N GLY A 92 10.62 -6.42 -16.56
CA GLY A 92 11.74 -6.44 -15.62
C GLY A 92 13.02 -7.03 -16.24
N VAL A 93 12.91 -8.11 -17.03
CA VAL A 93 14.05 -8.69 -17.75
C VAL A 93 14.64 -7.70 -18.75
N VAL A 94 13.81 -6.99 -19.51
CA VAL A 94 14.28 -5.97 -20.46
C VAL A 94 14.92 -4.78 -19.74
N ALA A 95 14.32 -4.30 -18.64
CA ALA A 95 14.92 -3.25 -17.82
C ALA A 95 16.27 -3.68 -17.25
N TYR A 96 16.41 -4.93 -16.83
CA TYR A 96 17.65 -5.46 -16.26
C TYR A 96 18.79 -5.53 -17.28
N VAL A 97 18.53 -6.02 -18.51
CA VAL A 97 19.58 -6.15 -19.55
C VAL A 97 19.87 -4.86 -20.32
N THR A 98 19.08 -3.82 -20.13
CA THR A 98 19.35 -2.48 -20.70
C THR A 98 20.34 -1.68 -19.86
N ASP A 99 20.58 -2.09 -18.60
CA ASP A 99 21.71 -1.60 -17.80
C ASP A 99 23.05 -2.05 -18.43
N PRO A 100 24.03 -1.14 -18.63
CA PRO A 100 25.36 -1.48 -19.14
C PRO A 100 26.07 -2.61 -18.37
N ALA A 101 25.80 -2.78 -17.08
CA ALA A 101 26.41 -3.83 -16.26
C ALA A 101 25.98 -5.25 -16.68
N HIS A 102 24.86 -5.40 -17.38
CA HIS A 102 24.28 -6.71 -17.75
C HIS A 102 24.13 -6.90 -19.27
N GLU A 103 24.82 -6.06 -20.06
CA GLU A 103 24.70 -6.05 -21.52
C GLU A 103 25.01 -7.40 -22.18
N ALA A 104 25.86 -8.23 -21.54
CA ALA A 104 26.20 -9.57 -22.02
C ALA A 104 24.99 -10.50 -22.18
N LEU A 105 23.90 -10.28 -21.45
CA LEU A 105 22.67 -11.08 -21.54
C LEU A 105 21.67 -10.55 -22.56
N ARG A 106 21.86 -9.30 -23.03
CA ARG A 106 20.90 -8.58 -23.87
C ARG A 106 20.64 -9.31 -25.19
N ASP A 107 21.67 -9.87 -25.81
CA ASP A 107 21.56 -10.54 -27.11
C ASP A 107 20.58 -11.71 -27.13
N ASP A 108 20.61 -12.55 -26.10
CA ASP A 108 19.71 -13.71 -26.04
C ASP A 108 18.28 -13.31 -25.64
N VAL A 109 18.12 -12.26 -24.83
CA VAL A 109 16.80 -11.66 -24.57
C VAL A 109 16.18 -11.09 -25.84
N ARG A 110 16.94 -10.33 -26.65
CA ARG A 110 16.48 -9.79 -27.94
C ARG A 110 16.01 -10.89 -28.89
N LYS A 111 16.81 -11.96 -29.02
CA LYS A 111 16.46 -13.13 -29.84
C LYS A 111 15.18 -13.81 -29.33
N GLY A 112 15.03 -13.95 -28.02
CA GLY A 112 13.84 -14.54 -27.39
C GLY A 112 12.58 -13.72 -27.64
N LEU A 113 12.65 -12.39 -27.52
CA LEU A 113 11.53 -11.51 -27.84
C LEU A 113 11.15 -11.57 -29.32
N LEU A 114 12.12 -11.56 -30.24
CA LEU A 114 11.87 -11.73 -31.68
C LEU A 114 11.19 -13.07 -31.99
N ALA A 115 11.70 -14.16 -31.42
CA ALA A 115 11.11 -15.48 -31.59
C ALA A 115 9.68 -15.55 -31.01
N ALA A 116 9.44 -14.90 -29.87
CA ALA A 116 8.12 -14.82 -29.26
C ALA A 116 7.12 -14.01 -30.11
N ILE A 117 7.55 -12.90 -30.72
CA ILE A 117 6.73 -12.10 -31.66
C ILE A 117 6.32 -12.95 -32.88
N ASP A 118 7.26 -13.73 -33.42
CA ASP A 118 7.02 -14.61 -34.58
C ASP A 118 6.04 -15.75 -34.25
N ARG A 119 5.99 -16.21 -32.99
CA ARG A 119 5.15 -17.35 -32.56
C ARG A 119 3.82 -16.96 -31.92
N CYS A 120 3.72 -15.77 -31.35
CA CYS A 120 2.50 -15.31 -30.70
C CYS A 120 1.43 -15.04 -31.76
N GLY A 121 0.24 -15.62 -31.59
CA GLY A 121 -0.88 -15.44 -32.53
C GLY A 121 -1.86 -14.33 -32.16
N ASP A 122 -1.62 -13.64 -31.04
CA ASP A 122 -2.46 -12.54 -30.57
C ASP A 122 -1.77 -11.20 -30.80
N ASP A 123 -2.42 -10.33 -31.55
CA ASP A 123 -1.84 -9.07 -32.01
C ASP A 123 -1.54 -8.09 -30.87
N ALA A 124 -2.36 -8.05 -29.82
CA ALA A 124 -2.11 -7.20 -28.66
C ALA A 124 -0.86 -7.66 -27.88
N ASN A 125 -0.69 -8.96 -27.70
CA ASN A 125 0.50 -9.53 -27.08
C ASN A 125 1.75 -9.35 -27.95
N ARG A 126 1.65 -9.50 -29.28
CA ARG A 126 2.75 -9.21 -30.21
C ARG A 126 3.17 -7.74 -30.14
N ALA A 127 2.21 -6.82 -30.06
CA ALA A 127 2.45 -5.39 -29.87
C ALA A 127 3.15 -5.10 -28.53
N PHE A 128 2.72 -5.74 -27.44
CA PHE A 128 3.42 -5.67 -26.15
C PHE A 128 4.87 -6.14 -26.28
N LEU A 129 5.11 -7.31 -26.88
CA LEU A 129 6.46 -7.84 -27.07
C LEU A 129 7.34 -6.92 -27.93
N PHE A 130 6.78 -6.31 -28.98
CA PHE A 130 7.48 -5.29 -29.77
C PHE A 130 7.86 -4.07 -28.92
N SER A 131 6.98 -3.62 -28.03
CA SER A 131 7.28 -2.51 -27.12
C SER A 131 8.43 -2.84 -26.17
N GLN A 132 8.58 -4.11 -25.76
CA GLN A 132 9.71 -4.56 -24.95
C GLN A 132 11.00 -4.65 -25.79
N LEU A 133 10.90 -5.18 -27.02
CA LEU A 133 12.03 -5.27 -27.95
C LEU A 133 12.59 -3.88 -28.29
N GLN A 134 11.73 -2.87 -28.44
CA GLN A 134 12.12 -1.48 -28.70
C GLN A 134 13.23 -1.00 -27.74
N PHE A 135 13.12 -1.28 -26.45
CA PHE A 135 14.05 -0.79 -25.43
C PHE A 135 15.43 -1.45 -25.47
N CYS A 136 15.52 -2.69 -25.94
CA CYS A 136 16.78 -3.45 -25.92
C CYS A 136 17.34 -3.75 -27.32
N SER A 137 16.62 -3.44 -28.39
CA SER A 137 17.01 -3.73 -29.78
C SER A 137 18.34 -3.13 -30.22
N THR A 138 18.97 -3.77 -31.22
CA THR A 138 20.17 -3.25 -31.90
C THR A 138 20.01 -3.30 -33.42
N ALA A 139 20.94 -2.69 -34.18
CA ALA A 139 20.94 -2.73 -35.63
C ALA A 139 20.86 -4.16 -36.23
N ALA A 140 21.31 -5.18 -35.51
CA ALA A 140 21.21 -6.58 -35.93
C ALA A 140 19.76 -7.09 -36.05
N ASP A 141 18.82 -6.48 -35.31
CA ASP A 141 17.40 -6.87 -35.33
C ASP A 141 16.62 -6.22 -36.47
N ALA A 142 17.20 -5.20 -37.10
CA ALA A 142 16.49 -4.31 -38.01
C ALA A 142 15.86 -5.06 -39.19
N ALA A 143 16.57 -6.06 -39.74
CA ALA A 143 16.03 -6.91 -40.81
C ALA A 143 14.81 -7.72 -40.35
N ALA A 144 14.83 -8.23 -39.11
CA ALA A 144 13.73 -9.01 -38.56
C ALA A 144 12.49 -8.14 -38.29
N MET A 145 12.68 -6.93 -37.75
CA MET A 145 11.62 -5.94 -37.53
C MET A 145 11.01 -5.45 -38.84
N ALA A 146 11.85 -5.21 -39.86
CA ALA A 146 11.42 -4.73 -41.16
C ALA A 146 10.42 -5.65 -41.87
N ARG A 147 10.40 -6.96 -41.55
CA ARG A 147 9.41 -7.91 -42.08
C ARG A 147 7.95 -7.54 -41.73
N TYR A 148 7.76 -6.79 -40.65
CA TYR A 148 6.44 -6.43 -40.12
C TYR A 148 5.92 -5.07 -40.58
N LEU A 149 6.67 -4.33 -41.41
CA LEU A 149 6.25 -3.00 -41.85
C LEU A 149 5.07 -3.02 -42.84
N ASP A 150 4.72 -4.18 -43.39
CA ASP A 150 3.54 -4.40 -44.22
C ASP A 150 2.37 -5.03 -43.43
N ASP A 151 2.56 -5.34 -42.14
CA ASP A 151 1.55 -5.95 -41.28
C ASP A 151 0.50 -4.89 -40.86
N PRO A 152 -0.80 -5.13 -41.07
CA PRO A 152 -1.85 -4.13 -40.83
C PRO A 152 -1.99 -3.71 -39.36
N TYR A 153 -1.56 -4.55 -38.41
CA TYR A 153 -1.62 -4.26 -36.98
C TYR A 153 -0.24 -3.86 -36.43
N LEU A 154 0.81 -4.58 -36.80
CA LEU A 154 2.13 -4.45 -36.18
C LEU A 154 3.06 -3.45 -36.84
N ALA A 155 2.75 -2.95 -38.05
CA ALA A 155 3.62 -2.03 -38.77
C ALA A 155 4.03 -0.81 -37.92
N GLY A 156 3.10 -0.22 -37.17
CA GLY A 156 3.39 0.93 -36.31
C GLY A 156 4.38 0.62 -35.17
N TYR A 157 4.30 -0.59 -34.59
CA TYR A 157 5.19 -1.02 -33.51
C TYR A 157 6.59 -1.36 -34.03
N ALA A 158 6.66 -2.10 -35.15
CA ALA A 158 7.91 -2.41 -35.82
C ALA A 158 8.63 -1.15 -36.31
N LEU A 159 7.88 -0.20 -36.86
CA LEU A 159 8.40 1.09 -37.32
C LEU A 159 8.98 1.91 -36.16
N ARG A 160 8.28 1.99 -35.02
CA ARG A 160 8.78 2.71 -33.85
C ARG A 160 10.06 2.09 -33.30
N ALA A 161 10.13 0.76 -33.26
CA ALA A 161 11.36 0.05 -32.90
C ALA A 161 12.49 0.46 -33.86
N LEU A 162 12.32 0.30 -35.17
CA LEU A 162 13.32 0.68 -36.17
C LEU A 162 13.76 2.15 -36.09
N VAL A 163 12.84 3.08 -35.83
CA VAL A 163 13.14 4.51 -35.71
C VAL A 163 14.01 4.79 -34.47
N SER A 164 13.68 4.16 -33.35
CA SER A 164 14.37 4.39 -32.07
C SER A 164 15.70 3.63 -31.92
N THR A 165 15.89 2.54 -32.67
CA THR A 165 17.17 1.80 -32.69
C THR A 165 18.25 2.56 -33.47
N PRO A 166 19.41 2.87 -32.88
CA PRO A 166 20.55 3.42 -33.61
C PRO A 166 21.15 2.42 -34.62
N GLY A 167 21.60 2.91 -35.79
CA GLY A 167 22.29 2.09 -36.79
C GLY A 167 21.38 1.39 -37.80
N THR A 168 20.07 1.68 -37.79
CA THR A 168 19.09 1.12 -38.73
C THR A 168 18.96 1.91 -40.03
N GLU A 169 19.61 3.08 -40.13
CA GLU A 169 19.52 4.01 -41.25
C GLU A 169 19.88 3.36 -42.60
N ALA A 170 20.97 2.60 -42.62
CA ALA A 170 21.44 1.91 -43.83
C ALA A 170 20.43 0.85 -44.31
N LEU A 171 19.81 0.13 -43.37
CA LEU A 171 18.78 -0.86 -43.69
C LEU A 171 17.51 -0.18 -44.21
N LEU A 172 17.04 0.90 -43.58
CA LEU A 172 15.87 1.64 -44.05
C LEU A 172 16.06 2.18 -45.48
N LEU A 173 17.27 2.66 -45.81
CA LEU A 173 17.63 3.08 -47.18
C LEU A 173 17.71 1.89 -48.15
N ALA A 174 18.24 0.74 -47.72
CA ALA A 174 18.28 -0.47 -48.53
C ALA A 174 16.87 -1.02 -48.83
N GLU A 175 15.97 -0.97 -47.85
CA GLU A 175 14.56 -1.33 -48.01
C GLU A 175 13.85 -0.40 -49.02
N ALA A 176 14.19 0.89 -49.03
CA ALA A 176 13.66 1.83 -50.02
C ALA A 176 14.14 1.58 -51.46
N GLY A 177 15.27 0.88 -51.62
CA GLY A 177 15.83 0.54 -52.92
C GLY A 177 15.25 -0.75 -53.54
N LYS A 178 14.34 -1.45 -52.88
CA LYS A 178 13.71 -2.67 -53.42
C LYS A 178 12.63 -2.33 -54.44
N ASP A 179 12.51 -3.18 -55.46
CA ASP A 179 11.42 -3.11 -56.44
C ASP A 179 10.08 -3.57 -55.81
N ASP A 180 8.95 -3.10 -56.35
CA ASP A 180 7.59 -3.49 -55.94
C ASP A 180 7.16 -3.19 -54.48
N LEU A 181 7.61 -2.07 -53.90
CA LEU A 181 7.15 -1.63 -52.57
C LEU A 181 5.64 -1.32 -52.54
N THR A 182 4.94 -1.89 -51.57
CA THR A 182 3.54 -1.58 -51.28
C THR A 182 3.36 -0.11 -50.87
N ALA A 183 2.15 0.43 -50.99
CA ALA A 183 1.83 1.79 -50.52
C ALA A 183 2.08 1.94 -49.01
N ALA A 184 1.65 0.96 -48.21
CA ALA A 184 1.89 0.91 -46.76
C ALA A 184 3.39 0.93 -46.44
N ARG A 185 4.21 0.23 -47.24
CA ARG A 185 5.65 0.21 -47.04
C ARG A 185 6.30 1.54 -47.32
N LYS A 186 5.91 2.21 -48.42
CA LYS A 186 6.37 3.55 -48.76
C LYS A 186 6.00 4.56 -47.68
N GLN A 187 4.78 4.47 -47.14
CA GLN A 187 4.32 5.30 -46.02
C GLN A 187 5.19 5.11 -44.77
N ALA A 188 5.42 3.86 -44.35
CA ALA A 188 6.25 3.55 -43.18
C ALA A 188 7.69 4.03 -43.35
N LEU A 189 8.30 3.81 -44.51
CA LEU A 189 9.66 4.27 -44.80
C LEU A 189 9.76 5.80 -44.85
N ALA A 190 8.79 6.48 -45.48
CA ALA A 190 8.75 7.94 -45.50
C ALA A 190 8.68 8.52 -44.09
N TYR A 191 7.82 7.96 -43.22
CA TYR A 191 7.78 8.33 -41.80
C TYR A 191 9.14 8.12 -41.12
N ALA A 192 9.77 6.95 -41.31
CA ALA A 192 11.09 6.67 -40.73
C ALA A 192 12.16 7.69 -41.16
N PHE A 193 12.15 8.08 -42.44
CA PHE A 193 13.07 9.07 -43.00
C PHE A 193 12.85 10.46 -42.43
N ALA A 194 11.58 10.84 -42.18
CA ALA A 194 11.24 12.09 -41.53
C ALA A 194 11.79 12.15 -40.09
N GLU A 195 11.49 11.13 -39.28
CA GLU A 195 11.89 11.05 -37.87
C GLU A 195 13.41 11.03 -37.70
N LYS A 196 14.11 10.22 -38.51
CA LYS A 196 15.58 10.15 -38.50
C LYS A 196 16.26 11.26 -39.31
N ARG A 197 15.50 12.15 -39.96
CA ARG A 197 15.98 13.26 -40.82
C ARG A 197 16.99 12.82 -41.88
N LEU A 198 16.72 11.71 -42.56
CA LEU A 198 17.67 11.07 -43.48
C LEU A 198 17.71 11.74 -44.85
N ALA A 199 18.62 12.70 -45.04
CA ALA A 199 18.77 13.43 -46.30
C ALA A 199 19.02 12.52 -47.53
N ALA A 200 19.70 11.38 -47.34
CA ALA A 200 19.95 10.41 -48.41
C ALA A 200 18.66 9.75 -48.97
N ALA A 201 17.52 9.89 -48.28
CA ALA A 201 16.24 9.37 -48.73
C ALA A 201 15.54 10.27 -49.76
N GLU A 202 15.96 11.53 -49.93
CA GLU A 202 15.30 12.50 -50.82
C GLU A 202 15.06 11.98 -52.26
N PRO A 203 16.01 11.30 -52.93
CA PRO A 203 15.76 10.78 -54.28
C PRO A 203 14.64 9.73 -54.35
N PHE A 204 14.56 8.85 -53.34
CA PHE A 204 13.50 7.83 -53.27
C PHE A 204 12.13 8.49 -53.05
N LEU A 205 12.06 9.42 -52.09
CA LEU A 205 10.84 10.16 -51.78
C LEU A 205 10.31 10.94 -52.99
N LEU A 206 11.20 11.59 -53.74
CA LEU A 206 10.83 12.32 -54.96
C LEU A 206 10.34 11.37 -56.07
N THR A 207 10.97 10.20 -56.21
CA THR A 207 10.57 9.18 -57.19
C THR A 207 9.21 8.58 -56.84
N TRP A 208 8.97 8.25 -55.56
CA TRP A 208 7.71 7.67 -55.10
C TRP A 208 6.54 8.64 -55.16
N LEU A 209 6.81 9.94 -55.22
CA LEU A 209 5.76 10.94 -55.30
C LEU A 209 5.00 10.87 -56.64
N GLU A 210 5.64 10.38 -57.72
CA GLU A 210 4.95 10.10 -58.97
C GLU A 210 4.00 8.89 -58.83
N GLY A 211 2.70 9.14 -58.95
CA GLY A 211 1.68 8.09 -58.86
C GLY A 211 1.26 7.70 -57.45
N ALA A 212 1.75 8.39 -56.41
CA ALA A 212 1.31 8.17 -55.02
C ALA A 212 -0.17 8.51 -54.82
N ASP A 213 -0.88 7.67 -54.06
CA ASP A 213 -2.19 8.02 -53.49
C ASP A 213 -2.06 9.13 -52.43
N ALA A 214 -3.19 9.68 -51.98
CA ALA A 214 -3.20 10.82 -51.07
C ALA A 214 -2.48 10.56 -49.74
N GLN A 215 -2.66 9.36 -49.16
CA GLN A 215 -2.08 8.97 -47.87
C GLN A 215 -0.56 8.75 -47.98
N THR A 216 -0.11 8.16 -49.08
CA THR A 216 1.32 7.98 -49.38
C THR A 216 1.99 9.31 -49.66
N ALA A 217 1.33 10.19 -50.42
CA ALA A 217 1.82 11.53 -50.71
C ALA A 217 1.99 12.35 -49.41
N GLU A 218 1.05 12.26 -48.46
CA GLU A 218 1.14 12.93 -47.16
C GLU A 218 2.44 12.58 -46.42
N GLN A 219 2.73 11.28 -46.27
CA GLN A 219 3.93 10.81 -45.58
C GLN A 219 5.20 11.25 -46.32
N ILE A 220 5.19 11.22 -47.66
CA ILE A 220 6.30 11.71 -48.47
C ILE A 220 6.51 13.21 -48.26
N TYR A 221 5.46 14.03 -48.27
CA TYR A 221 5.58 15.47 -48.06
C TYR A 221 6.15 15.80 -46.68
N ASN A 222 5.69 15.10 -45.63
CA ASN A 222 6.24 15.21 -44.28
C ASN A 222 7.75 14.89 -44.26
N ALA A 223 8.16 13.83 -44.94
CA ALA A 223 9.56 13.43 -45.04
C ALA A 223 10.41 14.46 -45.80
N LEU A 224 9.93 14.96 -46.94
CA LEU A 224 10.62 16.00 -47.72
C LEU A 224 10.75 17.32 -46.93
N ALA A 225 9.75 17.68 -46.12
CA ALA A 225 9.84 18.83 -45.24
C ALA A 225 10.98 18.68 -44.21
N ALA A 226 11.08 17.51 -43.60
CA ALA A 226 12.05 17.20 -42.56
C ALA A 226 13.49 17.03 -43.09
N CYS A 227 13.68 16.30 -44.18
CA CYS A 227 15.01 15.89 -44.67
C CYS A 227 15.37 16.34 -46.10
N GLY A 228 14.43 16.94 -46.85
CA GLY A 228 14.65 17.35 -48.23
C GLY A 228 15.65 18.51 -48.38
N SER A 229 15.95 18.86 -49.62
CA SER A 229 16.82 19.98 -49.96
C SER A 229 16.07 20.96 -50.87
N GLN A 230 16.82 21.81 -51.57
CA GLN A 230 16.24 22.65 -52.62
C GLN A 230 15.57 21.83 -53.74
N ALA A 231 15.97 20.57 -53.94
CA ALA A 231 15.33 19.70 -54.92
C ALA A 231 13.85 19.43 -54.57
N SER A 232 13.50 19.42 -53.28
CA SER A 232 12.13 19.24 -52.77
C SER A 232 11.23 20.49 -52.86
N VAL A 233 11.82 21.68 -53.00
CA VAL A 233 11.06 22.95 -52.99
C VAL A 233 10.08 23.02 -54.16
N LYS A 234 10.52 22.70 -55.39
CA LYS A 234 9.67 22.79 -56.58
C LYS A 234 8.54 21.74 -56.58
N PRO A 235 8.79 20.45 -56.26
CA PRO A 235 7.73 19.45 -56.11
C PRO A 235 6.70 19.82 -55.04
N LEU A 236 7.11 20.24 -53.84
CA LEU A 236 6.19 20.65 -52.79
C LEU A 236 5.42 21.93 -53.15
N ALA A 237 6.07 22.91 -53.79
CA ALA A 237 5.39 24.11 -54.28
C ALA A 237 4.32 23.75 -55.34
N ALA A 238 4.62 22.83 -56.26
CA ALA A 238 3.66 22.38 -57.27
C ALA A 238 2.50 21.59 -56.64
N ALA A 239 2.79 20.73 -55.66
CA ALA A 239 1.76 20.00 -54.91
C ALA A 239 0.85 20.94 -54.12
N ALA A 240 1.42 21.93 -53.42
CA ALA A 240 0.66 22.96 -52.72
C ALA A 240 -0.17 23.81 -53.69
N ALA A 241 0.38 24.20 -54.85
CA ALA A 241 -0.34 25.00 -55.85
C ALA A 241 -1.57 24.26 -56.44
N LYS A 242 -1.51 22.93 -56.59
CA LYS A 242 -2.64 22.12 -57.10
C LYS A 242 -3.89 22.25 -56.22
N THR A 243 -3.74 22.54 -54.93
CA THR A 243 -4.86 22.74 -53.99
C THR A 243 -5.13 24.21 -53.73
N GLY A 244 -4.50 25.14 -54.46
CA GLY A 244 -4.54 26.56 -54.13
C GLY A 244 -3.84 26.89 -52.80
N CYS A 245 -2.92 26.04 -52.35
CA CYS A 245 -2.33 26.00 -51.00
C CYS A 245 -3.33 25.69 -49.88
N ALA A 246 -4.53 25.20 -50.21
CA ALA A 246 -5.52 24.79 -49.23
C ALA A 246 -5.02 23.60 -48.41
N TRP A 247 -5.39 23.60 -47.12
CA TRP A 247 -5.23 22.46 -46.24
C TRP A 247 -6.08 21.32 -46.80
N ASN A 248 -5.43 20.18 -46.91
CA ASN A 248 -6.06 18.92 -47.27
C ASN A 248 -5.35 17.81 -46.49
N ASP A 249 -5.93 16.62 -46.50
CA ASP A 249 -5.37 15.47 -45.80
C ASP A 249 -3.95 15.11 -46.30
N ALA A 250 -3.58 15.51 -47.52
CA ALA A 250 -2.23 15.33 -48.01
C ALA A 250 -1.21 16.31 -47.37
N GLY A 251 -1.61 17.47 -46.83
CA GLY A 251 -0.71 18.35 -46.06
C GLY A 251 0.41 19.05 -46.86
N ALA A 252 0.36 19.08 -48.19
CA ALA A 252 1.44 19.58 -49.06
C ALA A 252 1.85 21.04 -48.79
N ALA A 253 0.87 21.92 -48.52
CA ALA A 253 1.13 23.34 -48.28
C ALA A 253 1.87 23.58 -46.95
N ASP A 254 1.55 22.80 -45.92
CA ASP A 254 2.23 22.85 -44.63
C ASP A 254 3.65 22.26 -44.71
N ALA A 255 3.81 21.11 -45.37
CA ALA A 255 5.12 20.53 -45.65
C ALA A 255 6.02 21.52 -46.43
N TYR A 256 5.44 22.25 -47.39
CA TYR A 256 6.15 23.29 -48.13
C TYR A 256 6.61 24.44 -47.23
N LEU A 257 5.73 24.96 -46.36
CA LEU A 257 6.10 26.01 -45.40
C LEU A 257 7.20 25.54 -44.43
N ARG A 258 7.10 24.32 -43.89
CA ARG A 258 8.12 23.72 -43.02
C ARG A 258 9.47 23.57 -43.72
N LEU A 259 9.48 23.14 -44.99
CA LEU A 259 10.70 23.10 -45.80
C LEU A 259 11.30 24.50 -45.99
N LEU A 260 10.47 25.48 -46.37
CA LEU A 260 10.93 26.86 -46.58
C LEU A 260 11.49 27.47 -45.31
N ALA A 261 10.83 27.26 -44.16
CA ALA A 261 11.30 27.73 -42.86
C ALA A 261 12.69 27.16 -42.53
N ARG A 262 12.87 25.84 -42.67
CA ARG A 262 14.15 25.18 -42.41
C ARG A 262 15.25 25.67 -43.35
N LEU A 263 14.97 25.82 -44.65
CA LEU A 263 15.94 26.30 -45.63
C LEU A 263 16.27 27.79 -45.45
N ALA A 264 15.28 28.62 -45.09
CA ALA A 264 15.49 30.03 -44.80
C ALA A 264 16.34 30.23 -43.54
N ALA A 265 16.09 29.44 -42.49
CA ALA A 265 16.91 29.42 -41.28
C ALA A 265 18.36 28.95 -41.57
N ALA A 266 18.54 28.05 -42.53
CA ALA A 266 19.85 27.64 -43.04
C ALA A 266 20.51 28.66 -44.00
N GLY A 267 19.89 29.83 -44.22
CA GLY A 267 20.45 30.92 -45.03
C GLY A 267 20.14 30.85 -46.54
N ASP A 268 19.23 29.99 -47.00
CA ASP A 268 18.90 29.91 -48.42
C ASP A 268 17.99 31.07 -48.87
N ALA A 269 18.59 32.04 -49.58
CA ALA A 269 17.88 33.20 -50.11
C ALA A 269 16.72 32.85 -51.07
N ARG A 270 16.75 31.68 -51.72
CA ARG A 270 15.64 31.22 -52.58
C ARG A 270 14.42 30.84 -51.76
N ALA A 271 14.62 30.27 -50.57
CA ALA A 271 13.53 29.95 -49.66
C ALA A 271 12.85 31.22 -49.13
N VAL A 272 13.64 32.25 -48.77
CA VAL A 272 13.12 33.58 -48.39
C VAL A 272 12.34 34.21 -49.55
N LYS A 273 12.84 34.11 -50.78
CA LYS A 273 12.14 34.60 -51.98
C LYS A 273 10.82 33.85 -52.21
N ALA A 274 10.80 32.54 -52.01
CA ALA A 274 9.60 31.71 -52.12
C ALA A 274 8.55 32.07 -51.05
N ALA A 275 8.97 32.26 -49.79
CA ALA A 275 8.10 32.74 -48.71
C ALA A 275 7.49 34.11 -49.02
N ARG A 276 8.25 35.07 -49.58
CA ARG A 276 7.67 36.35 -50.04
C ARG A 276 6.59 36.17 -51.10
N GLY A 277 6.74 35.19 -51.98
CA GLY A 277 5.73 34.86 -52.99
C GLY A 277 4.41 34.42 -52.37
N LEU A 278 4.47 33.66 -51.27
CA LEU A 278 3.30 33.14 -50.56
C LEU A 278 2.46 34.21 -49.84
N LEU A 279 2.99 35.43 -49.63
CA LEU A 279 2.21 36.55 -49.10
C LEU A 279 1.03 36.96 -50.01
N LYS A 280 1.07 36.56 -51.30
CA LYS A 280 0.02 36.78 -52.30
C LYS A 280 -1.05 35.70 -52.33
N CYS A 281 -0.89 34.62 -51.54
CA CYS A 281 -1.90 33.57 -51.43
C CYS A 281 -3.17 34.13 -50.77
N ASP A 282 -4.35 33.69 -51.20
CA ASP A 282 -5.63 34.14 -50.62
C ASP A 282 -5.91 33.50 -49.24
N LEU A 283 -5.14 32.48 -48.85
CA LEU A 283 -5.33 31.74 -47.60
C LEU A 283 -4.49 32.32 -46.46
N GLN A 284 -5.16 32.70 -45.38
CA GLN A 284 -4.57 33.55 -44.33
C GLN A 284 -3.50 32.83 -43.50
N TYR A 285 -3.67 31.54 -43.19
CA TYR A 285 -2.65 30.76 -42.49
C TYR A 285 -1.38 30.57 -43.33
N ILE A 286 -1.49 30.48 -44.66
CA ILE A 286 -0.32 30.43 -45.57
C ILE A 286 0.42 31.77 -45.56
N ARG A 287 -0.31 32.88 -45.65
CA ARG A 287 0.28 34.22 -45.55
C ARG A 287 0.94 34.43 -44.19
N GLY A 288 0.29 33.98 -43.11
CA GLY A 288 0.79 34.05 -41.74
C GLY A 288 2.09 33.25 -41.56
N GLY A 289 2.12 31.99 -41.98
CA GLY A 289 3.33 31.17 -41.95
C GLY A 289 4.46 31.73 -42.81
N ALA A 290 4.13 32.24 -44.00
CA ALA A 290 5.10 32.93 -44.85
C ALA A 290 5.67 34.20 -44.19
N LEU A 291 4.83 34.99 -43.53
CA LEU A 291 5.26 36.20 -42.82
C LEU A 291 6.15 35.86 -41.62
N ALA A 292 5.84 34.80 -40.86
CA ALA A 292 6.70 34.31 -39.78
C ALA A 292 8.09 33.94 -40.30
N ILE A 293 8.18 33.19 -41.41
CA ILE A 293 9.47 32.85 -42.06
C ILE A 293 10.24 34.12 -42.44
N LEU A 294 9.57 35.17 -42.90
CA LEU A 294 10.22 36.44 -43.25
C LEU A 294 10.70 37.22 -42.03
N VAL A 295 9.95 37.22 -40.93
CA VAL A 295 10.37 37.86 -39.68
C VAL A 295 11.59 37.13 -39.12
N ASP A 296 11.58 35.79 -39.10
CA ASP A 296 12.71 34.99 -38.63
C ASP A 296 13.96 35.18 -39.50
N ALA A 297 13.81 35.18 -40.83
CA ALA A 297 14.94 35.28 -41.75
C ALA A 297 15.50 36.71 -41.93
N LEU A 298 14.68 37.76 -41.77
CA LEU A 298 15.06 39.16 -42.03
C LEU A 298 15.22 40.00 -40.76
N GLY A 299 14.66 39.55 -39.64
CA GLY A 299 14.48 40.30 -38.40
C GLY A 299 13.28 41.26 -38.44
N ALA A 300 12.71 41.54 -37.26
CA ALA A 300 11.51 42.37 -37.09
C ALA A 300 11.60 43.74 -37.77
N GLY A 301 12.77 44.39 -37.76
CA GLY A 301 12.95 45.70 -38.40
C GLY A 301 12.75 45.71 -39.91
N LYS A 302 13.38 44.77 -40.64
CA LYS A 302 13.26 44.67 -42.11
C LYS A 302 11.92 44.05 -42.53
N ALA A 303 11.30 43.25 -41.67
CA ALA A 303 10.00 42.64 -41.93
C ALA A 303 8.81 43.54 -41.55
N MET A 304 9.02 44.60 -40.75
CA MET A 304 7.97 45.48 -40.23
C MET A 304 7.01 46.04 -41.28
N PRO A 305 7.43 46.46 -42.49
CA PRO A 305 6.49 46.93 -43.51
C PRO A 305 5.45 45.87 -43.91
N TYR A 306 5.83 44.58 -43.91
CA TYR A 306 4.89 43.49 -44.20
C TYR A 306 3.93 43.24 -43.05
N VAL A 307 4.42 43.36 -41.80
CA VAL A 307 3.61 43.19 -40.58
C VAL A 307 2.59 44.33 -40.45
N LEU A 308 3.00 45.59 -40.58
CA LEU A 308 2.08 46.73 -40.49
C LEU A 308 1.02 46.69 -41.60
N LYS A 309 1.41 46.32 -42.82
CA LYS A 309 0.45 46.12 -43.91
C LYS A 309 -0.54 45.00 -43.62
N ALA A 310 -0.08 43.89 -43.02
CA ALA A 310 -0.96 42.80 -42.60
C ALA A 310 -1.93 43.23 -41.49
N VAL A 311 -1.47 44.02 -40.52
CA VAL A 311 -2.30 44.59 -39.44
C VAL A 311 -3.35 45.56 -39.98
N GLU A 312 -2.98 46.42 -40.92
CA GLU A 312 -3.87 47.45 -41.47
C GLU A 312 -4.90 46.86 -42.45
N GLU A 313 -4.46 46.08 -43.44
CA GLU A 313 -5.29 45.66 -44.57
C GLU A 313 -5.76 44.19 -44.50
N GLY A 314 -5.17 43.38 -43.61
CA GLY A 314 -5.44 41.94 -43.54
C GLY A 314 -6.78 41.60 -42.85
N PRO A 315 -7.36 40.41 -43.09
CA PRO A 315 -8.45 39.90 -42.26
C PRO A 315 -7.94 39.47 -40.87
N ALA A 316 -8.85 39.25 -39.91
CA ALA A 316 -8.55 39.03 -38.50
C ALA A 316 -7.46 37.96 -38.23
N GLU A 317 -7.55 36.80 -38.89
CA GLU A 317 -6.59 35.70 -38.74
C GLU A 317 -5.17 36.10 -39.16
N TYR A 318 -5.04 36.85 -40.25
CA TYR A 318 -3.74 37.29 -40.75
C TYR A 318 -3.15 38.41 -39.89
N ARG A 319 -4.00 39.31 -39.37
CA ARG A 319 -3.58 40.33 -38.39
C ARG A 319 -2.98 39.69 -37.15
N TYR A 320 -3.67 38.68 -36.60
CA TYR A 320 -3.22 37.94 -35.43
C TYR A 320 -1.88 37.23 -35.69
N ALA A 321 -1.79 36.47 -36.79
CA ALA A 321 -0.55 35.79 -37.17
C ALA A 321 0.62 36.77 -37.37
N ALA A 322 0.36 37.92 -37.98
CA ALA A 322 1.36 38.97 -38.18
C ALA A 322 1.88 39.54 -36.85
N LEU A 323 1.00 39.82 -35.90
CA LEU A 323 1.39 40.30 -34.57
C LEU A 323 2.14 39.23 -33.77
N GLN A 324 1.69 37.97 -33.79
CA GLN A 324 2.38 36.87 -33.13
C GLN A 324 3.79 36.63 -33.67
N SER A 325 4.00 36.84 -34.97
CA SER A 325 5.34 36.69 -35.58
C SER A 325 6.39 37.65 -34.99
N LEU A 326 5.97 38.75 -34.35
CA LEU A 326 6.88 39.68 -33.68
C LEU A 326 7.36 39.20 -32.29
N GLY A 327 6.74 38.16 -31.72
CA GLY A 327 7.05 37.68 -30.37
C GLY A 327 6.76 38.71 -29.27
N LYS A 328 7.49 38.60 -28.14
CA LYS A 328 7.26 39.43 -26.93
C LYS A 328 7.74 40.89 -27.05
N GLY A 329 8.51 41.25 -28.07
CA GLY A 329 8.88 42.65 -28.35
C GLY A 329 9.62 43.44 -27.27
N ASP A 330 9.89 44.71 -27.57
CA ASP A 330 10.36 45.74 -26.63
C ASP A 330 9.47 46.99 -26.71
N ASP A 331 9.69 47.97 -25.81
CA ASP A 331 8.87 49.20 -25.76
C ASP A 331 8.87 49.98 -27.08
N LYS A 332 9.98 49.93 -27.82
CA LYS A 332 10.10 50.59 -29.12
C LYS A 332 9.22 49.88 -30.16
N LEU A 333 9.20 48.56 -30.16
CA LEU A 333 8.35 47.75 -31.02
C LEU A 333 6.87 47.95 -30.69
N PHE A 334 6.50 47.93 -29.41
CA PHE A 334 5.13 48.19 -28.98
C PHE A 334 4.65 49.57 -29.42
N ALA A 335 5.46 50.61 -29.20
CA ALA A 335 5.15 51.96 -29.65
C ALA A 335 5.03 52.05 -31.18
N GLN A 336 5.88 51.36 -31.93
CA GLN A 336 5.85 51.35 -33.39
C GLN A 336 4.56 50.73 -33.95
N VAL A 337 4.08 49.63 -33.36
CA VAL A 337 2.81 49.00 -33.77
C VAL A 337 1.62 49.83 -33.29
N ALA A 338 1.65 50.35 -32.05
CA ALA A 338 0.60 51.16 -31.45
C ALA A 338 0.43 52.55 -32.09
N ALA A 339 1.47 53.11 -32.72
CA ALA A 339 1.39 54.38 -33.43
C ALA A 339 0.34 54.37 -34.57
N GLY A 340 -0.03 53.19 -35.07
CA GLY A 340 -1.08 53.04 -36.08
C GLY A 340 -2.51 53.00 -35.54
N MET A 341 -2.75 53.03 -34.22
CA MET A 341 -4.11 52.96 -33.67
C MET A 341 -5.13 53.95 -34.29
N PRO A 342 -4.78 55.22 -34.61
CA PRO A 342 -5.73 56.16 -35.21
C PRO A 342 -6.17 55.82 -36.64
N ARG A 343 -5.37 55.03 -37.37
CA ARG A 343 -5.66 54.61 -38.76
C ARG A 343 -6.26 53.19 -38.85
N TYR A 344 -6.14 52.40 -37.79
CA TYR A 344 -6.65 51.04 -37.74
C TYR A 344 -8.18 51.03 -37.58
N ASP A 345 -8.84 50.14 -38.31
CA ASP A 345 -10.25 49.82 -38.02
C ASP A 345 -10.39 49.11 -36.65
N ALA A 346 -11.62 48.96 -36.17
CA ALA A 346 -11.88 48.37 -34.86
C ALA A 346 -11.31 46.93 -34.70
N ALA A 347 -11.32 46.12 -35.77
CA ALA A 347 -10.78 44.77 -35.69
C ALA A 347 -9.23 44.78 -35.60
N ALA A 348 -8.56 45.74 -36.23
CA ALA A 348 -7.11 45.92 -36.16
C ALA A 348 -6.71 46.50 -34.80
N GLN A 349 -7.47 47.46 -34.28
CA GLN A 349 -7.30 47.98 -32.92
C GLN A 349 -7.42 46.87 -31.88
N ALA A 350 -8.46 46.04 -31.93
CA ALA A 350 -8.65 44.92 -31.01
C ALA A 350 -7.49 43.91 -31.07
N ALA A 351 -7.01 43.57 -32.27
CA ALA A 351 -5.88 42.64 -32.45
C ALA A 351 -4.59 43.19 -31.84
N VAL A 352 -4.28 44.47 -32.08
CA VAL A 352 -3.08 45.11 -31.51
C VAL A 352 -3.18 45.21 -29.98
N ILE A 353 -4.34 45.61 -29.44
CA ILE A 353 -4.56 45.67 -27.98
C ILE A 353 -4.40 44.29 -27.33
N GLY A 354 -4.99 43.26 -27.94
CA GLY A 354 -4.86 41.87 -27.47
C GLY A 354 -3.40 41.42 -27.40
N TRP A 355 -2.64 41.67 -28.47
CA TRP A 355 -1.20 41.36 -28.53
C TRP A 355 -0.39 42.13 -27.48
N LEU A 356 -0.64 43.44 -27.30
CA LEU A 356 0.01 44.23 -26.26
C LEU A 356 -0.27 43.67 -24.86
N GLY A 357 -1.50 43.23 -24.60
CA GLY A 357 -1.89 42.56 -23.36
C GLY A 357 -1.19 41.21 -23.14
N GLU A 358 -1.04 40.39 -24.19
CA GLU A 358 -0.30 39.12 -24.13
C GLU A 358 1.20 39.32 -23.89
N CYS A 359 1.77 40.39 -24.46
CA CYS A 359 3.18 40.75 -24.25
C CYS A 359 3.45 41.41 -22.89
N GLY A 360 2.41 41.81 -22.14
CA GLY A 360 2.57 42.52 -20.88
C GLY A 360 3.11 43.95 -21.08
N ALA A 361 2.72 44.63 -22.16
CA ALA A 361 3.25 45.93 -22.57
C ALA A 361 2.78 47.09 -21.67
N VAL A 362 3.29 47.17 -20.44
CA VAL A 362 2.95 48.21 -19.45
C VAL A 362 3.24 49.63 -19.97
N SER A 363 4.26 49.80 -20.83
CA SER A 363 4.57 51.08 -21.48
C SER A 363 3.43 51.61 -22.37
N GLN A 364 2.51 50.75 -22.79
CA GLN A 364 1.32 51.10 -23.59
C GLN A 364 0.02 51.09 -22.77
N ALA A 365 0.09 51.17 -21.43
CA ALA A 365 -1.09 51.15 -20.57
C ALA A 365 -2.10 52.26 -20.91
N ASP A 366 -1.66 53.45 -21.31
CA ASP A 366 -2.57 54.54 -21.70
C ASP A 366 -3.36 54.19 -22.96
N VAL A 367 -2.73 53.54 -23.95
CA VAL A 367 -3.39 53.07 -25.17
C VAL A 367 -4.41 51.98 -24.85
N ILE A 368 -4.03 51.02 -24.00
CA ILE A 368 -4.89 49.87 -23.62
C ILE A 368 -6.10 50.35 -22.79
N THR A 369 -5.86 51.14 -21.74
CA THR A 369 -6.92 51.56 -20.82
C THR A 369 -7.90 52.55 -21.43
N ALA A 370 -7.45 53.42 -22.35
CA ALA A 370 -8.35 54.32 -23.09
C ALA A 370 -9.36 53.54 -23.95
N ALA A 371 -8.95 52.39 -24.50
CA ALA A 371 -9.77 51.54 -25.35
C ALA A 371 -10.84 50.73 -24.58
N VAL A 372 -10.78 50.65 -23.25
CA VAL A 372 -11.81 50.00 -22.41
C VAL A 372 -13.18 50.68 -22.57
N ALA A 373 -13.21 51.98 -22.85
CA ALA A 373 -14.42 52.76 -23.09
C ALA A 373 -14.81 52.86 -24.58
N SER A 374 -14.21 52.05 -25.45
CA SER A 374 -14.53 52.06 -26.88
C SER A 374 -16.01 51.74 -27.12
N PRO A 375 -16.68 52.43 -28.07
CA PRO A 375 -18.02 52.08 -28.50
C PRO A 375 -18.08 50.80 -29.36
N ASP A 376 -16.93 50.27 -29.80
CA ASP A 376 -16.84 48.95 -30.46
C ASP A 376 -16.51 47.87 -29.43
N ASP A 377 -17.41 46.90 -29.27
CA ASP A 377 -17.32 45.84 -28.26
C ASP A 377 -16.02 45.02 -28.38
N ARG A 378 -15.54 44.77 -29.60
CA ARG A 378 -14.31 43.97 -29.81
C ARG A 378 -13.09 44.68 -29.25
N VAL A 379 -13.04 46.00 -29.44
CA VAL A 379 -11.96 46.85 -28.92
C VAL A 379 -12.03 46.93 -27.40
N ALA A 380 -13.23 47.14 -26.85
CA ALA A 380 -13.45 47.23 -25.42
C ALA A 380 -13.12 45.92 -24.68
N GLU A 381 -13.58 44.77 -25.17
CA GLU A 381 -13.29 43.47 -24.56
C GLU A 381 -11.79 43.10 -24.62
N ALA A 382 -11.14 43.36 -25.75
CA ALA A 382 -9.69 43.17 -25.89
C ALA A 382 -8.92 44.05 -24.89
N ALA A 383 -9.36 45.30 -24.72
CA ALA A 383 -8.77 46.24 -23.78
C ALA A 383 -8.99 45.84 -22.31
N ILE A 384 -10.16 45.29 -21.97
CA ILE A 384 -10.45 44.75 -20.64
C ILE A 384 -9.55 43.56 -20.32
N ALA A 385 -9.45 42.60 -21.24
CA ALA A 385 -8.58 41.44 -21.06
C ALA A 385 -7.10 41.85 -20.94
N ALA A 386 -6.64 42.78 -21.78
CA ALA A 386 -5.29 43.31 -21.73
C ALA A 386 -5.02 44.10 -20.44
N SER A 387 -5.97 44.93 -19.98
CA SER A 387 -5.89 45.67 -18.71
C SER A 387 -5.72 44.73 -17.51
N GLY A 388 -6.45 43.61 -17.50
CA GLY A 388 -6.31 42.58 -16.47
C GLY A 388 -4.91 41.95 -16.42
N ARG A 389 -4.26 41.78 -17.58
CA ARG A 389 -2.92 41.18 -17.71
C ARG A 389 -1.79 42.15 -17.37
N ILE A 390 -1.86 43.40 -17.85
CA ILE A 390 -0.80 44.38 -17.63
C ILE A 390 -0.78 44.92 -16.19
N GLY A 391 -1.94 44.94 -15.51
CA GLY A 391 -2.06 45.41 -14.13
C GLY A 391 -1.80 46.92 -13.95
N GLY A 392 -1.67 47.35 -12.69
CA GLY A 392 -1.41 48.74 -12.31
C GLY A 392 -2.67 49.58 -12.01
N GLY A 393 -2.47 50.75 -11.39
CA GLY A 393 -3.58 51.59 -10.88
C GLY A 393 -4.54 52.09 -11.96
N LYS A 394 -4.01 52.48 -13.13
CA LYS A 394 -4.84 52.92 -14.27
C LYS A 394 -5.70 51.78 -14.82
N ALA A 395 -5.13 50.58 -14.94
CA ALA A 395 -5.86 49.40 -15.39
C ALA A 395 -6.95 49.00 -14.39
N LEU A 396 -6.65 49.04 -13.09
CA LEU A 396 -7.65 48.79 -12.04
C LEU A 396 -8.83 49.78 -12.13
N GLN A 397 -8.55 51.07 -12.29
CA GLN A 397 -9.59 52.11 -12.42
C GLN A 397 -10.44 51.90 -13.68
N ALA A 398 -9.82 51.57 -14.82
CA ALA A 398 -10.53 51.32 -16.06
C ALA A 398 -11.41 50.06 -15.98
N LEU A 399 -10.89 48.96 -15.43
CA LEU A 399 -11.63 47.71 -15.24
C LEU A 399 -12.83 47.90 -14.32
N ALA A 400 -12.68 48.66 -13.25
CA ALA A 400 -13.78 48.93 -12.34
C ALA A 400 -14.83 49.88 -12.92
N GLY A 401 -14.43 50.84 -13.75
CA GLY A 401 -15.38 51.60 -14.56
C GLY A 401 -16.18 50.70 -15.52
N ALA A 402 -15.52 49.70 -16.12
CA ALA A 402 -16.16 48.76 -17.04
C ALA A 402 -17.16 47.79 -16.39
N LEU A 403 -17.12 47.61 -15.06
CA LEU A 403 -18.14 46.85 -14.33
C LEU A 403 -19.53 47.49 -14.39
N GLU A 404 -19.60 48.79 -14.67
CA GLU A 404 -20.84 49.57 -14.71
C GLU A 404 -21.43 49.66 -16.13
N GLY A 405 -20.71 49.10 -17.13
CA GLY A 405 -21.06 49.20 -18.55
C GLY A 405 -21.46 47.87 -19.17
N PRO A 406 -21.66 47.85 -20.51
CA PRO A 406 -22.08 46.65 -21.25
C PRO A 406 -21.10 45.46 -21.15
N HIS A 407 -19.85 45.71 -20.76
CA HIS A 407 -18.78 44.71 -20.67
C HIS A 407 -18.50 44.20 -19.24
N ALA A 408 -19.47 44.33 -18.32
CA ALA A 408 -19.29 44.00 -16.91
C ALA A 408 -18.81 42.56 -16.65
N GLY A 409 -19.28 41.59 -17.45
CA GLY A 409 -18.85 40.19 -17.34
C GLY A 409 -17.36 39.97 -17.64
N ALA A 410 -16.83 40.65 -18.66
CA ALA A 410 -15.41 40.60 -19.01
C ALA A 410 -14.57 41.29 -17.92
N ALA A 411 -15.03 42.43 -17.43
CA ALA A 411 -14.37 43.17 -16.35
C ALA A 411 -14.31 42.36 -15.04
N MET A 412 -15.40 41.67 -14.69
CA MET A 412 -15.46 40.75 -13.54
C MET A 412 -14.38 39.68 -13.62
N LYS A 413 -14.26 39.00 -14.77
CA LYS A 413 -13.26 37.96 -15.00
C LYS A 413 -11.84 38.51 -14.88
N ALA A 414 -11.59 39.69 -15.45
CA ALA A 414 -10.30 40.37 -15.36
C ALA A 414 -9.94 40.74 -13.90
N LEU A 415 -10.90 41.27 -13.13
CA LEU A 415 -10.68 41.67 -11.72
C LEU A 415 -10.50 40.50 -10.76
N LEU A 416 -11.16 39.36 -11.01
CA LEU A 416 -10.90 38.12 -10.25
C LEU A 416 -9.46 37.64 -10.43
N ALA A 417 -8.93 37.74 -11.65
CA ALA A 417 -7.55 37.36 -11.99
C ALA A 417 -6.53 38.49 -11.75
N PHE A 418 -6.97 39.68 -11.32
CA PHE A 418 -6.11 40.86 -11.19
C PHE A 418 -5.12 40.70 -10.04
N ASN A 419 -3.83 40.80 -10.38
CA ASN A 419 -2.73 40.69 -9.44
C ASN A 419 -2.52 42.03 -8.69
N GLY A 420 -3.31 42.26 -7.62
CA GLY A 420 -3.24 43.47 -6.80
C GLY A 420 -4.37 43.62 -5.77
N GLN A 421 -4.29 44.66 -4.93
CA GLN A 421 -5.34 45.04 -3.98
C GLN A 421 -6.46 45.81 -4.71
N ILE A 422 -7.62 45.17 -4.88
CA ILE A 422 -8.80 45.78 -5.51
C ILE A 422 -9.74 46.44 -4.49
N ASN A 423 -9.42 46.36 -3.20
CA ASN A 423 -10.33 46.75 -2.12
C ASN A 423 -10.87 48.18 -2.20
N PRO A 424 -10.04 49.22 -2.48
CA PRO A 424 -10.53 50.59 -2.55
C PRO A 424 -11.62 50.77 -3.62
N GLU A 425 -11.43 50.07 -4.73
CA GLU A 425 -12.27 50.24 -5.92
C GLU A 425 -13.57 49.42 -5.83
N VAL A 426 -13.49 48.20 -5.29
CA VAL A 426 -14.69 47.45 -4.90
C VAL A 426 -15.47 48.20 -3.81
N GLY A 427 -14.78 48.85 -2.87
CA GLY A 427 -15.41 49.73 -1.87
C GLY A 427 -16.15 50.92 -2.49
N ARG A 428 -15.57 51.57 -3.50
CA ARG A 428 -16.23 52.64 -4.27
C ARG A 428 -17.52 52.15 -4.93
N LEU A 429 -17.50 50.97 -5.55
CA LEU A 429 -18.67 50.39 -6.20
C LEU A 429 -19.76 50.02 -5.18
N LEU A 430 -19.36 49.47 -4.04
CA LEU A 430 -20.27 49.15 -2.94
C LEU A 430 -20.95 50.39 -2.33
N ALA A 431 -20.35 51.58 -2.45
CA ALA A 431 -20.93 52.83 -1.97
C ALA A 431 -22.03 53.41 -2.90
N LYS A 432 -22.27 52.82 -4.07
CA LYS A 432 -23.34 53.21 -4.99
C LYS A 432 -24.68 52.59 -4.57
N ASP A 433 -25.77 53.13 -5.12
CA ASP A 433 -27.15 52.65 -4.91
C ASP A 433 -27.76 52.00 -6.16
N ASP A 434 -26.95 51.70 -7.17
CA ASP A 434 -27.38 51.07 -8.44
C ASP A 434 -27.06 49.57 -8.44
N ALA A 435 -28.07 48.75 -8.77
CA ALA A 435 -27.97 47.30 -8.81
C ALA A 435 -26.89 46.80 -9.80
N ALA A 436 -26.72 47.49 -10.93
CA ALA A 436 -25.72 47.14 -11.94
C ALA A 436 -24.28 47.22 -11.41
N ALA A 437 -24.00 48.15 -10.49
CA ALA A 437 -22.71 48.26 -9.81
C ALA A 437 -22.60 47.33 -8.57
N LEU A 438 -23.69 47.18 -7.82
CA LEU A 438 -23.71 46.48 -6.54
C LEU A 438 -23.57 44.96 -6.67
N VAL A 439 -24.29 44.32 -7.60
CA VAL A 439 -24.26 42.85 -7.75
C VAL A 439 -22.87 42.31 -8.09
N PRO A 440 -22.13 42.85 -9.08
CA PRO A 440 -20.76 42.42 -9.36
C PRO A 440 -19.80 42.70 -8.20
N ALA A 441 -19.93 43.85 -7.53
CA ALA A 441 -19.09 44.22 -6.40
C ALA A 441 -19.25 43.27 -5.21
N LEU A 442 -20.49 42.83 -4.91
CA LEU A 442 -20.79 41.83 -3.87
C LEU A 442 -20.15 40.46 -4.20
N LYS A 443 -20.26 40.01 -5.47
CA LYS A 443 -19.63 38.76 -5.91
C LYS A 443 -18.10 38.83 -5.82
N LEU A 444 -17.49 39.98 -6.18
CA LEU A 444 -16.04 40.19 -6.03
C LEU A 444 -15.61 40.18 -4.56
N ALA A 445 -16.35 40.89 -3.71
CA ALA A 445 -16.08 40.94 -2.27
C ALA A 445 -16.14 39.54 -1.65
N ALA A 446 -17.12 38.72 -2.04
CA ALA A 446 -17.25 37.33 -1.60
C ALA A 446 -16.07 36.46 -2.08
N ALA A 447 -15.79 36.46 -3.40
CA ALA A 447 -14.75 35.65 -4.00
C ALA A 447 -13.34 36.00 -3.48
N ARG A 448 -13.10 37.28 -3.17
CA ARG A 448 -11.84 37.79 -2.61
C ARG A 448 -11.85 37.87 -1.08
N ARG A 449 -12.92 37.42 -0.40
CA ARG A 449 -13.07 37.37 1.06
C ARG A 449 -12.81 38.72 1.75
N MET A 450 -13.38 39.78 1.21
CA MET A 450 -13.15 41.15 1.65
C MET A 450 -13.95 41.48 2.90
N SER A 451 -13.37 41.31 4.08
CA SER A 451 -14.03 41.59 5.37
C SER A 451 -14.45 43.06 5.55
N ALA A 452 -13.72 43.99 4.94
CA ALA A 452 -14.07 45.42 4.94
C ALA A 452 -15.42 45.74 4.26
N ALA A 453 -15.96 44.82 3.45
CA ALA A 453 -17.25 44.98 2.80
C ALA A 453 -18.44 44.58 3.70
N ALA A 454 -18.19 43.96 4.87
CA ALA A 454 -19.23 43.32 5.68
C ALA A 454 -20.39 44.27 6.02
N ASP A 455 -20.12 45.47 6.57
CA ASP A 455 -21.17 46.41 6.97
C ASP A 455 -22.09 46.80 5.83
N ARG A 456 -21.52 47.01 4.63
CA ARG A 456 -22.30 47.32 3.43
C ARG A 456 -23.06 46.10 2.93
N VAL A 457 -22.47 44.91 2.94
CA VAL A 457 -23.18 43.66 2.60
C VAL A 457 -24.40 43.48 3.49
N PHE A 458 -24.27 43.70 4.80
CA PHE A 458 -25.41 43.60 5.70
C PHE A 458 -26.49 44.66 5.43
N ALA A 459 -26.12 45.90 5.11
CA ALA A 459 -27.09 46.93 4.74
C ALA A 459 -27.91 46.54 3.49
N LEU A 460 -27.29 45.80 2.57
CA LEU A 460 -27.89 45.37 1.30
C LEU A 460 -28.76 44.11 1.42
N LEU A 461 -28.76 43.41 2.57
CA LEU A 461 -29.68 42.29 2.83
C LEU A 461 -31.16 42.74 2.81
N GLY A 462 -31.42 44.01 3.10
CA GLY A 462 -32.76 44.62 3.04
C GLY A 462 -33.07 45.36 1.74
N SER A 463 -32.21 45.23 0.71
CA SER A 463 -32.43 45.90 -0.58
C SER A 463 -33.81 45.55 -1.15
N SER A 464 -34.51 46.52 -1.71
CA SER A 464 -35.75 46.27 -2.47
C SER A 464 -35.47 45.50 -3.77
N ASP A 465 -34.26 45.65 -4.32
CA ASP A 465 -33.79 44.89 -5.47
C ASP A 465 -33.46 43.44 -5.10
N ALA A 466 -34.10 42.49 -5.79
CA ALA A 466 -33.98 41.07 -5.49
C ALA A 466 -32.60 40.49 -5.83
N GLU A 467 -31.94 40.97 -6.88
CA GLU A 467 -30.63 40.48 -7.30
C GLU A 467 -29.53 40.97 -6.36
N VAL A 468 -29.60 42.24 -5.96
CA VAL A 468 -28.71 42.82 -4.95
C VAL A 468 -28.85 42.06 -3.63
N ARG A 469 -30.09 41.80 -3.20
CA ARG A 469 -30.36 41.06 -1.97
C ARG A 469 -29.82 39.64 -2.01
N ALA A 470 -30.05 38.89 -3.09
CA ALA A 470 -29.53 37.53 -3.26
C ALA A 470 -27.99 37.51 -3.27
N ALA A 471 -27.35 38.45 -3.97
CA ALA A 471 -25.90 38.58 -3.99
C ALA A 471 -25.32 38.92 -2.61
N ALA A 472 -26.02 39.73 -1.82
CA ALA A 472 -25.61 40.07 -0.45
C ALA A 472 -25.65 38.84 0.47
N TYR A 473 -26.72 38.03 0.41
CA TYR A 473 -26.78 36.76 1.15
C TYR A 473 -25.70 35.76 0.73
N GLY A 474 -25.40 35.69 -0.58
CA GLY A 474 -24.32 34.84 -1.09
C GLY A 474 -22.92 35.30 -0.64
N ALA A 475 -22.71 36.61 -0.45
CA ALA A 475 -21.45 37.16 0.01
C ALA A 475 -21.24 36.99 1.53
N LEU A 476 -22.33 36.97 2.30
CA LEU A 476 -22.34 36.99 3.75
C LEU A 476 -21.36 35.99 4.42
N PRO A 477 -21.28 34.70 4.01
CA PRO A 477 -20.39 33.74 4.66
C PRO A 477 -18.90 33.99 4.46
N PHE A 478 -18.54 34.81 3.46
CA PHE A 478 -17.14 35.04 3.06
C PHE A 478 -16.61 36.40 3.52
N VAL A 479 -17.49 37.35 3.81
CA VAL A 479 -17.13 38.70 4.27
C VAL A 479 -17.34 38.88 5.77
N ALA A 480 -18.29 38.18 6.38
CA ALA A 480 -18.54 38.29 7.82
C ALA A 480 -17.34 37.79 8.65
N GLN A 481 -17.25 38.29 9.89
CA GLN A 481 -16.15 38.11 10.84
C GLN A 481 -16.73 37.88 12.24
N PRO A 482 -15.96 37.41 13.22
CA PRO A 482 -16.47 37.14 14.57
C PRO A 482 -17.20 38.31 15.24
N GLN A 483 -16.75 39.54 15.01
CA GLN A 483 -17.41 40.77 15.50
C GLN A 483 -18.84 40.99 14.97
N HIS A 484 -19.24 40.27 13.90
CA HIS A 484 -20.56 40.38 13.30
C HIS A 484 -21.54 39.28 13.78
N MET A 485 -21.15 38.43 14.73
CA MET A 485 -21.96 37.30 15.17
C MET A 485 -23.29 37.71 15.81
N ASP A 486 -23.35 38.81 16.57
CA ASP A 486 -24.59 39.35 17.13
C ASP A 486 -25.62 39.63 16.03
N ARG A 487 -25.19 40.36 14.99
CA ARG A 487 -26.02 40.71 13.83
C ARG A 487 -26.47 39.49 13.03
N LEU A 488 -25.59 38.50 12.88
CA LEU A 488 -25.93 37.25 12.21
C LEU A 488 -26.95 36.42 13.00
N SER A 489 -26.86 36.43 14.34
CA SER A 489 -27.85 35.77 15.20
C SER A 489 -29.22 36.45 15.10
N GLU A 490 -29.27 37.78 15.18
CA GLU A 490 -30.52 38.54 14.99
C GLU A 490 -31.15 38.24 13.63
N LEU A 491 -30.33 38.17 12.57
CA LEU A 491 -30.80 37.80 11.23
C LEU A 491 -31.32 36.36 11.17
N LEU A 492 -30.64 35.41 11.83
CA LEU A 492 -31.09 34.01 11.86
C LEU A 492 -32.42 33.86 12.61
N ASP A 493 -32.67 34.66 13.63
CA ASP A 493 -33.95 34.66 14.35
C ASP A 493 -35.08 35.27 13.52
N ALA A 494 -34.76 36.28 12.70
CA ALA A 494 -35.73 36.97 11.83
C ALA A 494 -35.88 36.33 10.44
N SER A 495 -35.06 35.34 10.07
CA SER A 495 -35.02 34.82 8.70
C SER A 495 -36.25 34.01 8.30
N ASP A 496 -36.52 33.96 7.00
CA ASP A 496 -37.40 32.98 6.37
C ASP A 496 -36.61 31.70 6.00
N GLU A 497 -37.30 30.70 5.47
CA GLU A 497 -36.66 29.44 5.05
C GLU A 497 -35.66 29.64 3.90
N ALA A 498 -35.91 30.59 2.99
CA ALA A 498 -35.08 30.83 1.82
C ALA A 498 -33.67 31.35 2.17
N HIS A 499 -33.53 32.11 3.26
CA HIS A 499 -32.27 32.73 3.66
C HIS A 499 -31.58 32.05 4.85
N THR A 500 -32.27 31.17 5.57
CA THR A 500 -31.76 30.50 6.79
C THR A 500 -30.43 29.77 6.55
N ALA A 501 -30.31 29.01 5.47
CA ALA A 501 -29.09 28.23 5.19
C ALA A 501 -27.85 29.11 4.91
N ALA A 502 -28.04 30.25 4.24
CA ALA A 502 -26.96 31.21 3.97
C ALA A 502 -26.46 31.85 5.27
N ILE A 503 -27.38 32.22 6.17
CA ILE A 503 -27.05 32.80 7.47
C ILE A 503 -26.37 31.78 8.38
N GLN A 504 -26.87 30.53 8.43
CA GLN A 504 -26.22 29.43 9.15
C GLN A 504 -24.80 29.19 8.64
N SER A 505 -24.60 29.19 7.32
CA SER A 505 -23.27 29.07 6.71
C SER A 505 -22.34 30.21 7.12
N ALA A 506 -22.86 31.43 7.22
CA ALA A 506 -22.11 32.57 7.71
C ALA A 506 -21.74 32.41 9.20
N LEU A 507 -22.68 32.02 10.06
CA LEU A 507 -22.43 31.75 11.48
C LEU A 507 -21.44 30.60 11.70
N ILE A 508 -21.51 29.53 10.91
CA ILE A 508 -20.54 28.42 10.96
C ILE A 508 -19.14 28.93 10.62
N ARG A 509 -18.99 29.71 9.55
CA ARG A 509 -17.68 30.24 9.14
C ARG A 509 -17.13 31.28 10.10
N THR A 510 -17.96 32.14 10.67
CA THR A 510 -17.51 33.16 11.64
C THR A 510 -17.20 32.53 12.99
N SER A 511 -18.03 31.62 13.49
CA SER A 511 -17.72 30.86 14.71
C SER A 511 -16.49 29.98 14.55
N GLY A 512 -16.27 29.38 13.38
CA GLY A 512 -15.05 28.61 13.07
C GLY A 512 -13.75 29.43 13.15
N GLN A 513 -13.82 30.75 13.00
CA GLN A 513 -12.67 31.66 13.18
C GLN A 513 -12.34 31.93 14.66
N LEU A 514 -13.22 31.56 15.60
CA LEU A 514 -12.93 31.63 17.03
C LEU A 514 -12.04 30.47 17.48
N PRO A 515 -11.29 30.66 18.59
CA PRO A 515 -10.65 29.57 19.33
C PRO A 515 -11.65 28.45 19.67
N ALA A 516 -11.23 27.19 19.60
CA ALA A 516 -12.10 26.02 19.73
C ALA A 516 -12.90 25.99 21.05
N ASP A 517 -12.28 26.41 22.15
CA ASP A 517 -12.86 26.55 23.49
C ASP A 517 -13.98 27.60 23.58
N ARG A 518 -14.04 28.55 22.64
CA ARG A 518 -15.03 29.64 22.62
C ARG A 518 -16.18 29.43 21.63
N ARG A 519 -16.03 28.50 20.68
CA ARG A 519 -17.01 28.29 19.59
C ARG A 519 -18.39 27.92 20.13
N TYR A 520 -18.44 26.94 21.04
CA TYR A 520 -19.69 26.50 21.65
C TYR A 520 -20.34 27.62 22.46
N GLY A 521 -19.59 28.27 23.36
CA GLY A 521 -20.13 29.31 24.24
C GLY A 521 -20.75 30.48 23.47
N ALA A 522 -20.10 30.91 22.38
CA ALA A 522 -20.62 31.97 21.53
C ALA A 522 -21.98 31.61 20.89
N VAL A 523 -22.09 30.43 20.28
CA VAL A 523 -23.32 30.01 19.58
C VAL A 523 -24.42 29.61 20.57
N ALA A 524 -24.07 28.96 21.68
CA ALA A 524 -25.03 28.53 22.69
C ALA A 524 -25.71 29.71 23.40
N GLY A 525 -25.01 30.84 23.57
CA GLY A 525 -25.59 32.08 24.07
C GLY A 525 -26.74 32.58 23.20
N TYR A 526 -26.50 32.68 21.89
CA TYR A 526 -27.53 33.08 20.91
C TYR A 526 -28.70 32.10 20.87
N MET A 527 -28.43 30.79 20.83
CA MET A 527 -29.48 29.78 20.82
C MET A 527 -30.42 29.89 22.03
N LYS A 528 -29.89 30.13 23.23
CA LYS A 528 -30.69 30.26 24.46
C LYS A 528 -31.54 31.52 24.49
N ALA A 529 -31.08 32.60 23.87
CA ALA A 529 -31.82 33.86 23.77
C ALA A 529 -32.88 33.84 22.65
N SER A 530 -32.72 32.95 21.66
CA SER A 530 -33.60 32.85 20.50
C SER A 530 -34.98 32.26 20.84
N LYS A 531 -36.02 32.77 20.17
CA LYS A 531 -37.37 32.18 20.17
C LYS A 531 -37.48 30.94 19.28
N THR A 532 -36.47 30.68 18.44
CA THR A 532 -36.39 29.53 17.54
C THR A 532 -35.05 28.79 17.69
N PRO A 533 -34.76 28.17 18.86
CA PRO A 533 -33.46 27.55 19.15
C PRO A 533 -33.00 26.51 18.10
N ALA A 534 -33.94 25.81 17.47
CA ALA A 534 -33.66 24.78 16.47
C ALA A 534 -32.85 25.27 15.26
N ARG A 535 -32.91 26.57 14.92
CA ARG A 535 -32.12 27.16 13.83
C ARG A 535 -30.62 27.16 14.10
N TYR A 536 -30.20 27.05 15.36
CA TYR A 536 -28.78 27.05 15.75
C TYR A 536 -28.17 25.65 15.82
N TYR A 537 -28.98 24.58 15.75
CA TYR A 537 -28.46 23.21 15.85
C TYR A 537 -27.39 22.87 14.81
N PRO A 538 -27.55 23.22 13.51
CA PRO A 538 -26.49 22.98 12.52
C PRO A 538 -25.20 23.74 12.81
N VAL A 539 -25.30 24.94 13.40
CA VAL A 539 -24.14 25.76 13.78
C VAL A 539 -23.43 25.14 14.98
N LEU A 540 -24.17 24.67 15.99
CA LEU A 540 -23.60 23.97 17.15
C LEU A 540 -22.92 22.66 16.76
N ALA A 541 -23.50 21.89 15.83
CA ALA A 541 -22.94 20.60 15.43
C ALA A 541 -21.49 20.71 14.90
N GLN A 542 -21.16 21.84 14.27
CA GLN A 542 -19.82 22.09 13.72
C GLN A 542 -18.74 22.33 14.79
N SER A 543 -19.09 22.59 16.04
CA SER A 543 -18.07 22.72 17.09
C SER A 543 -17.47 21.37 17.48
N GLY A 544 -18.22 20.27 17.32
CA GLY A 544 -17.78 18.92 17.70
C GLY A 544 -17.52 18.73 19.20
N THR A 545 -17.90 19.69 20.05
CA THR A 545 -17.60 19.69 21.50
C THR A 545 -18.61 18.85 22.29
N GLN A 546 -18.22 18.31 23.45
CA GLN A 546 -19.12 17.53 24.32
C GLN A 546 -20.36 18.34 24.75
N GLU A 547 -20.19 19.64 24.97
CA GLU A 547 -21.27 20.56 25.35
C GLU A 547 -22.25 20.80 24.20
N ALA A 548 -21.78 20.79 22.95
CA ALA A 548 -22.64 20.91 21.77
C ALA A 548 -23.45 19.64 21.60
N VAL A 549 -22.80 18.48 21.74
CA VAL A 549 -23.47 17.17 21.76
C VAL A 549 -24.54 17.11 22.85
N ALA A 550 -24.22 17.52 24.08
CA ALA A 550 -25.17 17.57 25.18
C ALA A 550 -26.37 18.50 24.90
N SER A 551 -26.12 19.67 24.28
CA SER A 551 -27.19 20.61 23.92
C SER A 551 -28.09 20.08 22.80
N LEU A 552 -27.51 19.39 21.82
CA LEU A 552 -28.25 18.73 20.77
C LEU A 552 -29.06 17.54 21.30
N LEU A 553 -28.53 16.78 22.27
CA LEU A 553 -29.26 15.71 22.94
C LEU A 553 -30.43 16.23 23.79
N ASP A 554 -30.27 17.38 24.46
CA ASP A 554 -31.40 18.04 25.13
C ASP A 554 -32.46 18.45 24.10
N GLY A 555 -32.06 19.11 23.01
CA GLY A 555 -32.96 19.44 21.89
C GLY A 555 -33.67 18.22 21.29
N PHE A 556 -33.00 17.06 21.26
CA PHE A 556 -33.57 15.78 20.81
C PHE A 556 -34.65 15.24 21.76
N ARG A 557 -34.44 15.41 23.07
CA ARG A 557 -35.35 14.91 24.12
C ARG A 557 -36.54 15.83 24.36
N SER A 558 -36.31 17.14 24.45
CA SER A 558 -37.27 18.12 24.96
C SER A 558 -37.63 19.23 23.94
N GLY A 559 -36.90 19.34 22.82
CA GLY A 559 -37.06 20.40 21.82
C GLY A 559 -37.54 19.89 20.45
N ASN A 560 -37.02 20.50 19.38
CA ASN A 560 -37.29 20.04 18.01
C ASN A 560 -36.43 18.81 17.70
N ARG A 561 -37.00 17.63 17.95
CA ARG A 561 -36.33 16.33 17.81
C ARG A 561 -35.71 16.13 16.42
N ASP A 562 -36.45 16.41 15.35
CA ASP A 562 -35.99 16.13 13.99
C ASP A 562 -34.81 17.02 13.59
N ALA A 563 -34.87 18.32 13.93
CA ALA A 563 -33.77 19.25 13.68
C ALA A 563 -32.53 18.89 14.52
N ALA A 564 -32.73 18.53 15.79
CA ALA A 564 -31.64 18.13 16.68
C ALA A 564 -30.98 16.84 16.20
N PHE A 565 -31.76 15.84 15.79
CA PHE A 565 -31.25 14.60 15.22
C PHE A 565 -30.49 14.84 13.92
N ALA A 566 -31.02 15.65 13.00
CA ALA A 566 -30.31 16.01 11.77
C ALA A 566 -28.95 16.66 12.06
N ALA A 567 -28.86 17.52 13.07
CA ALA A 567 -27.61 18.13 13.50
C ALA A 567 -26.65 17.11 14.14
N LEU A 568 -27.14 16.21 15.01
CA LEU A 568 -26.34 15.13 15.61
C LEU A 568 -25.66 14.25 14.55
N LEU A 569 -26.34 13.97 13.43
CA LEU A 569 -25.75 13.19 12.33
C LEU A 569 -24.55 13.87 11.66
N THR A 570 -24.40 15.19 11.80
CA THR A 570 -23.30 15.98 11.20
C THR A 570 -22.14 16.26 12.17
N VAL A 571 -22.28 15.86 13.44
CA VAL A 571 -21.23 16.07 14.45
C VAL A 571 -20.04 15.17 14.14
N GLU A 572 -18.86 15.77 14.17
CA GLU A 572 -17.57 15.07 14.13
C GLU A 572 -17.01 14.97 15.56
N ASN A 573 -17.35 13.90 16.28
CA ASN A 573 -16.85 13.62 17.63
C ASN A 573 -16.86 12.09 17.88
N PRO A 574 -15.78 11.49 18.44
CA PRO A 574 -15.72 10.06 18.72
C PRO A 574 -16.87 9.50 19.58
N ALA A 575 -17.42 10.30 20.51
CA ALA A 575 -18.54 9.90 21.35
C ALA A 575 -19.85 9.69 20.58
N MET A 576 -19.95 10.19 19.34
CA MET A 576 -21.15 10.05 18.53
C MET A 576 -21.44 8.59 18.15
N THR A 577 -20.44 7.72 18.12
CA THR A 577 -20.65 6.28 17.87
C THR A 577 -21.58 5.68 18.92
N ASP A 578 -21.28 5.85 20.21
CA ASP A 578 -22.11 5.30 21.28
C ASP A 578 -23.49 5.99 21.36
N ILE A 579 -23.53 7.30 21.11
CA ILE A 579 -24.78 8.08 21.12
C ILE A 579 -25.72 7.65 20.01
N LEU A 580 -25.23 7.52 18.77
CA LEU A 580 -26.05 7.09 17.63
C LEU A 580 -26.51 5.65 17.79
N TYR A 581 -25.67 4.79 18.38
CA TYR A 581 -26.10 3.44 18.74
C TYR A 581 -27.24 3.46 19.77
N GLY A 582 -27.12 4.25 20.83
CA GLY A 582 -28.19 4.41 21.83
C GLY A 582 -29.50 4.91 21.22
N ILE A 583 -29.43 5.95 20.38
CA ILE A 583 -30.60 6.46 19.64
C ILE A 583 -31.20 5.36 18.76
N ALA A 584 -30.37 4.59 18.05
CA ALA A 584 -30.83 3.50 17.19
C ALA A 584 -31.52 2.37 17.96
N ALA A 585 -31.06 2.06 19.17
CA ALA A 585 -31.62 1.03 20.03
C ALA A 585 -32.94 1.48 20.70
N GLU A 586 -33.05 2.75 21.09
CA GLU A 586 -34.21 3.29 21.81
C GLU A 586 -35.33 3.80 20.88
N HIS A 587 -34.99 4.17 19.64
CA HIS A 587 -35.93 4.78 18.69
C HIS A 587 -35.97 4.04 17.35
N PRO A 588 -36.84 3.00 17.21
CA PRO A 588 -36.93 2.17 16.00
C PRO A 588 -37.13 2.93 14.68
N THR A 589 -37.80 4.08 14.71
CA THR A 589 -38.04 4.91 13.51
C THR A 589 -36.80 5.67 13.03
N LEU A 590 -35.76 5.77 13.87
CA LEU A 590 -34.51 6.49 13.58
C LEU A 590 -33.32 5.54 13.38
N THR A 591 -33.48 4.24 13.68
CA THR A 591 -32.44 3.21 13.65
C THR A 591 -31.61 3.27 12.37
N ASP A 592 -32.23 3.24 11.19
CA ASP A 592 -31.47 3.21 9.94
C ASP A 592 -30.63 4.47 9.70
N ARG A 593 -31.20 5.65 9.94
CA ARG A 593 -30.48 6.92 9.77
C ARG A 593 -29.33 7.06 10.76
N ALA A 594 -29.55 6.65 12.01
CA ALA A 594 -28.53 6.65 13.04
C ALA A 594 -27.41 5.66 12.73
N LEU A 595 -27.76 4.42 12.34
CA LEU A 595 -26.79 3.37 12.05
C LEU A 595 -26.03 3.60 10.73
N MET A 596 -26.63 4.28 9.75
CA MET A 596 -25.94 4.67 8.52
C MET A 596 -24.75 5.58 8.81
N ARG A 597 -24.92 6.56 9.72
CA ARG A 597 -23.84 7.46 10.17
C ARG A 597 -22.92 6.78 11.19
N TYR A 598 -23.45 5.99 12.10
CA TYR A 598 -22.67 5.15 13.02
C TYR A 598 -21.66 4.30 12.26
N ALA A 599 -22.06 3.65 11.16
CA ALA A 599 -21.18 2.81 10.36
C ALA A 599 -19.99 3.59 9.80
N ASP A 600 -20.21 4.82 9.33
CA ASP A 600 -19.15 5.70 8.83
C ASP A 600 -18.17 6.07 9.94
N LEU A 601 -18.69 6.52 11.09
CA LEU A 601 -17.86 6.88 12.24
C LEU A 601 -17.08 5.67 12.77
N ALA A 602 -17.72 4.50 12.88
CA ALA A 602 -17.07 3.27 13.31
C ALA A 602 -15.96 2.83 12.34
N SER A 603 -16.14 3.03 11.02
CA SER A 603 -15.10 2.75 10.01
C SER A 603 -13.88 3.67 10.12
N GLN A 604 -14.09 4.92 10.52
CA GLN A 604 -13.06 5.95 10.67
C GLN A 604 -12.44 5.98 12.07
N SER A 605 -12.98 5.21 13.01
CA SER A 605 -12.54 5.20 14.40
C SER A 605 -11.12 4.62 14.53
N VAL A 606 -10.26 5.30 15.29
CA VAL A 606 -8.87 4.87 15.57
C VAL A 606 -8.88 3.79 16.66
N VAL A 607 -9.35 2.59 16.30
CA VAL A 607 -9.42 1.42 17.18
C VAL A 607 -8.89 0.18 16.47
N THR A 608 -8.64 -0.90 17.21
CA THR A 608 -8.15 -2.15 16.63
C THR A 608 -9.14 -2.73 15.60
N PRO A 609 -8.69 -3.54 14.62
CA PRO A 609 -9.60 -4.23 13.70
C PRO A 609 -10.67 -5.07 14.41
N ILE A 610 -10.29 -5.75 15.50
CA ILE A 610 -11.21 -6.53 16.32
C ILE A 610 -12.24 -5.63 17.01
N ARG A 611 -11.86 -4.43 17.46
CA ARG A 611 -12.82 -3.48 18.02
C ARG A 611 -13.80 -2.96 16.97
N ARG A 612 -13.36 -2.73 15.73
CA ARG A 612 -14.28 -2.39 14.61
C ARG A 612 -15.26 -3.53 14.31
N TYR A 613 -14.79 -4.78 14.31
CA TYR A 613 -15.66 -5.96 14.21
C TYR A 613 -16.76 -5.94 15.28
N GLN A 614 -16.41 -5.68 16.53
CA GLN A 614 -17.37 -5.62 17.64
C GLN A 614 -18.43 -4.53 17.44
N LEU A 615 -18.02 -3.34 17.00
CA LEU A 615 -18.94 -2.23 16.69
C LEU A 615 -19.92 -2.62 15.56
N TYR A 616 -19.43 -3.24 14.48
CA TYR A 616 -20.28 -3.69 13.39
C TYR A 616 -21.24 -4.80 13.82
N ARG A 617 -20.77 -5.78 14.59
CA ARG A 617 -21.61 -6.84 15.17
C ARG A 617 -22.70 -6.25 16.06
N GLN A 618 -22.35 -5.27 16.89
CA GLN A 618 -23.28 -4.61 17.79
C GLN A 618 -24.41 -3.89 17.02
N ALA A 619 -24.07 -3.14 15.95
CA ALA A 619 -25.06 -2.50 15.10
C ALA A 619 -25.93 -3.50 14.33
N LEU A 620 -25.34 -4.57 13.81
CA LEU A 620 -26.05 -5.65 13.12
C LEU A 620 -27.06 -6.38 14.04
N ALA A 621 -26.75 -6.51 15.33
CA ALA A 621 -27.63 -7.13 16.32
C ALA A 621 -28.96 -6.37 16.52
N LEU A 622 -29.02 -5.07 16.17
CA LEU A 622 -30.27 -4.30 16.18
C LEU A 622 -31.18 -4.60 14.98
N ARG A 623 -30.77 -5.50 14.07
CA ARG A 623 -31.52 -5.91 12.87
C ARG A 623 -32.03 -4.71 12.04
N PRO A 624 -31.14 -3.79 11.60
CA PRO A 624 -31.54 -2.66 10.77
C PRO A 624 -31.94 -3.12 9.36
N SER A 625 -32.38 -2.21 8.50
CA SER A 625 -32.71 -2.58 7.12
C SER A 625 -31.52 -3.17 6.36
N ALA A 626 -31.82 -3.93 5.30
CA ALA A 626 -30.82 -4.53 4.44
C ALA A 626 -29.79 -3.52 3.87
N ALA A 627 -30.19 -2.26 3.64
CA ALA A 627 -29.27 -1.23 3.17
C ALA A 627 -28.17 -0.91 4.20
N VAL A 628 -28.55 -0.82 5.48
CA VAL A 628 -27.59 -0.61 6.58
C VAL A 628 -26.77 -1.87 6.84
N GLN A 629 -27.40 -3.05 6.81
CA GLN A 629 -26.70 -4.33 6.94
C GLN A 629 -25.63 -4.48 5.84
N ALA A 630 -25.97 -4.20 4.57
CA ALA A 630 -25.04 -4.24 3.44
C ALA A 630 -23.85 -3.30 3.64
N LYS A 631 -24.06 -2.09 4.16
CA LYS A 631 -22.98 -1.13 4.46
C LYS A 631 -22.07 -1.64 5.57
N LEU A 632 -22.63 -2.17 6.66
CA LEU A 632 -21.86 -2.75 7.77
C LEU A 632 -21.05 -3.96 7.31
N LEU A 633 -21.62 -4.86 6.51
CA LEU A 633 -20.92 -5.99 5.90
C LEU A 633 -19.82 -5.53 4.94
N GLY A 634 -20.06 -4.47 4.18
CA GLY A 634 -19.05 -3.81 3.35
C GLY A 634 -17.84 -3.34 4.15
N TYR A 635 -18.04 -2.66 5.28
CA TYR A 635 -16.94 -2.28 6.17
C TYR A 635 -16.31 -3.47 6.90
N LEU A 636 -17.09 -4.49 7.25
CA LEU A 636 -16.62 -5.73 7.86
C LEU A 636 -15.59 -6.46 6.98
N SER A 637 -15.72 -6.36 5.65
CA SER A 637 -14.76 -6.94 4.69
C SER A 637 -13.31 -6.46 4.89
N GLY A 638 -13.10 -5.30 5.52
CA GLY A 638 -11.79 -4.75 5.88
C GLY A 638 -11.22 -5.25 7.22
N VAL A 639 -11.90 -6.18 7.91
CA VAL A 639 -11.44 -6.77 9.18
C VAL A 639 -10.99 -8.22 8.94
N TYR A 640 -9.70 -8.40 8.75
CA TYR A 640 -9.10 -9.70 8.39
C TYR A 640 -8.91 -10.63 9.60
N ALA A 641 -10.01 -11.09 10.19
CA ALA A 641 -10.00 -12.02 11.33
C ALA A 641 -11.14 -13.03 11.23
N LEU A 642 -10.93 -14.22 11.81
CA LEU A 642 -11.94 -15.30 11.82
C LEU A 642 -13.30 -14.85 12.38
N PRO A 643 -13.41 -14.09 13.50
CA PRO A 643 -14.71 -13.65 14.01
C PRO A 643 -15.50 -12.79 13.00
N ALA A 644 -14.82 -11.94 12.23
CA ALA A 644 -15.44 -11.11 11.20
C ALA A 644 -15.93 -11.94 10.02
N LEU A 645 -15.14 -12.94 9.60
CA LEU A 645 -15.54 -13.90 8.58
C LEU A 645 -16.80 -14.67 9.00
N MET A 646 -16.79 -15.20 10.22
CA MET A 646 -17.90 -16.00 10.75
C MET A 646 -19.17 -15.17 10.90
N LEU A 647 -19.06 -13.91 11.34
CA LEU A 647 -20.19 -12.99 11.36
C LEU A 647 -20.74 -12.71 9.95
N ALA A 648 -19.87 -12.49 8.95
CA ALA A 648 -20.34 -12.30 7.57
C ALA A 648 -21.06 -13.54 7.04
N ALA A 649 -20.62 -14.74 7.43
CA ALA A 649 -21.25 -16.00 7.02
C ALA A 649 -22.71 -16.13 7.49
N GLU A 650 -23.07 -15.53 8.64
CA GLU A 650 -24.44 -15.52 9.17
C GLU A 650 -25.46 -14.84 8.21
N TYR A 651 -24.98 -14.00 7.27
CA TYR A 651 -25.82 -13.21 6.34
C TYR A 651 -25.83 -13.77 4.90
N LEU A 652 -25.21 -14.92 4.65
CA LEU A 652 -25.11 -15.49 3.29
C LEU A 652 -26.43 -16.05 2.75
N ASP A 653 -27.38 -16.38 3.63
CA ASP A 653 -28.65 -17.01 3.26
C ASP A 653 -29.81 -16.03 3.04
N ASP A 654 -29.62 -14.75 3.40
CA ASP A 654 -30.61 -13.70 3.17
C ASP A 654 -30.38 -13.03 1.81
N ALA A 655 -31.38 -13.09 0.93
CA ALA A 655 -31.26 -12.58 -0.44
C ALA A 655 -30.90 -11.09 -0.55
N GLN A 656 -31.24 -10.26 0.45
CA GLN A 656 -30.95 -8.83 0.44
C GLN A 656 -29.53 -8.50 0.94
N THR A 657 -28.88 -9.44 1.64
CA THR A 657 -27.52 -9.24 2.20
C THR A 657 -26.48 -10.25 1.73
N ALA A 658 -26.89 -11.28 0.99
CA ALA A 658 -26.01 -12.35 0.51
C ALA A 658 -24.82 -11.82 -0.30
N ALA A 659 -25.03 -10.84 -1.18
CA ALA A 659 -23.96 -10.27 -2.02
C ALA A 659 -22.86 -9.57 -1.21
N PRO A 660 -23.16 -8.57 -0.34
CA PRO A 660 -22.13 -7.96 0.50
C PRO A 660 -21.52 -8.93 1.52
N ALA A 661 -22.29 -9.91 2.03
CA ALA A 661 -21.78 -10.97 2.90
C ALA A 661 -20.75 -11.86 2.17
N ALA A 662 -21.07 -12.30 0.96
CA ALA A 662 -20.17 -13.11 0.12
C ALA A 662 -18.88 -12.35 -0.23
N ALA A 663 -18.99 -11.04 -0.49
CA ALA A 663 -17.83 -10.17 -0.70
C ALA A 663 -16.92 -10.11 0.53
N ALA A 664 -17.51 -9.96 1.73
CA ALA A 664 -16.77 -9.95 2.98
C ALA A 664 -16.08 -11.31 3.24
N VAL A 665 -16.79 -12.43 3.13
CA VAL A 665 -16.23 -13.78 3.32
C VAL A 665 -15.05 -14.03 2.38
N LYS A 666 -15.24 -13.79 1.08
CA LYS A 666 -14.18 -13.95 0.07
C LYS A 666 -12.94 -13.12 0.41
N THR A 667 -13.15 -11.82 0.68
CA THR A 667 -12.06 -10.88 0.94
C THR A 667 -11.29 -11.24 2.21
N ILE A 668 -12.00 -11.60 3.28
CA ILE A 668 -11.36 -11.94 4.56
C ILE A 668 -10.54 -13.23 4.42
N VAL A 669 -11.07 -14.28 3.78
CA VAL A 669 -10.29 -15.52 3.52
C VAL A 669 -9.04 -15.23 2.70
N ALA A 670 -9.15 -14.40 1.66
CA ALA A 670 -8.03 -14.09 0.78
C ALA A 670 -6.93 -13.25 1.44
N LYS A 671 -7.27 -12.46 2.47
CA LYS A 671 -6.36 -11.47 3.09
C LYS A 671 -5.87 -11.88 4.48
N CYS A 672 -6.51 -12.82 5.16
CA CYS A 672 -5.98 -13.38 6.40
C CYS A 672 -4.66 -14.11 6.17
N ASN A 673 -3.68 -13.86 7.06
CA ASN A 673 -2.41 -14.57 7.09
C ASN A 673 -2.09 -15.00 8.54
N PRO A 674 -1.99 -16.31 8.82
CA PRO A 674 -2.23 -17.43 7.90
C PRO A 674 -3.69 -17.49 7.42
N MET A 675 -3.91 -18.12 6.26
CA MET A 675 -5.26 -18.35 5.72
C MET A 675 -6.05 -19.24 6.68
N PRO A 676 -7.27 -18.84 7.10
CA PRO A 676 -8.07 -19.65 8.00
C PRO A 676 -8.56 -20.92 7.28
N GLY A 677 -8.34 -22.08 7.90
CA GLY A 677 -8.82 -23.37 7.41
C GLY A 677 -10.02 -23.91 8.20
N GLY A 678 -10.40 -25.15 7.90
CA GLY A 678 -11.45 -25.88 8.62
C GLY A 678 -12.81 -25.89 7.92
N GLU A 679 -13.68 -26.79 8.39
CA GLU A 679 -14.97 -27.09 7.73
C GLU A 679 -15.91 -25.88 7.69
N ALA A 680 -15.99 -25.10 8.78
CA ALA A 680 -16.88 -23.93 8.84
C ALA A 680 -16.46 -22.83 7.85
N VAL A 681 -15.15 -22.57 7.73
CA VAL A 681 -14.61 -21.59 6.78
C VAL A 681 -14.85 -22.06 5.35
N ARG A 682 -14.58 -23.34 5.06
CA ARG A 682 -14.86 -23.95 3.76
C ARG A 682 -16.34 -23.82 3.39
N LYS A 683 -17.26 -24.16 4.29
CA LYS A 683 -18.71 -24.03 4.08
C LYS A 683 -19.15 -22.59 3.81
N ALA A 684 -18.64 -21.63 4.57
CA ALA A 684 -18.92 -20.20 4.34
C ALA A 684 -18.46 -19.77 2.94
N LEU A 685 -17.28 -20.21 2.52
CA LEU A 685 -16.71 -19.89 1.22
C LEU A 685 -17.45 -20.60 0.07
N GLU A 686 -17.85 -21.86 0.23
CA GLU A 686 -18.72 -22.59 -0.70
C GLU A 686 -20.08 -21.92 -0.84
N ARG A 687 -20.64 -21.40 0.26
CA ARG A 687 -21.90 -20.68 0.20
C ARG A 687 -21.75 -19.33 -0.50
N ALA A 688 -20.68 -18.58 -0.22
CA ALA A 688 -20.34 -17.36 -0.95
C ALA A 688 -20.12 -17.63 -2.45
N HIS A 689 -19.54 -18.78 -2.80
CA HIS A 689 -19.39 -19.23 -4.18
C HIS A 689 -20.74 -19.39 -4.88
N GLU A 690 -21.72 -20.04 -4.23
CA GLU A 690 -23.06 -20.19 -4.80
C GLU A 690 -23.80 -18.85 -4.94
N VAL A 691 -23.62 -17.91 -4.00
CA VAL A 691 -24.14 -16.54 -4.14
C VAL A 691 -23.58 -15.87 -5.39
N TYR A 692 -22.26 -15.90 -5.58
CA TYR A 692 -21.64 -15.30 -6.76
C TYR A 692 -21.98 -16.02 -8.06
N LYS A 693 -22.23 -17.33 -8.04
CA LYS A 693 -22.72 -18.07 -9.22
C LYS A 693 -24.12 -17.66 -9.63
N GLU A 694 -24.98 -17.35 -8.66
CA GLU A 694 -26.31 -16.80 -8.96
C GLU A 694 -26.20 -15.38 -9.54
N LEU A 695 -25.39 -14.52 -8.91
CA LEU A 695 -25.14 -13.15 -9.39
C LEU A 695 -24.53 -13.12 -10.80
N ALA A 696 -23.64 -14.07 -11.11
CA ALA A 696 -23.00 -14.21 -12.42
C ALA A 696 -23.96 -14.47 -13.58
N LYS A 697 -25.23 -14.82 -13.30
CA LYS A 697 -26.28 -14.94 -14.33
C LYS A 697 -26.73 -13.58 -14.88
N SER A 698 -26.56 -12.51 -14.10
CA SER A 698 -27.00 -11.15 -14.46
C SER A 698 -25.89 -10.09 -14.38
N ASP A 699 -24.75 -10.41 -13.77
CA ASP A 699 -23.59 -9.54 -13.61
C ASP A 699 -22.32 -10.26 -14.08
N ALA A 700 -21.75 -9.83 -15.21
CA ALA A 700 -20.57 -10.47 -15.79
C ALA A 700 -19.34 -10.37 -14.86
N ASP A 701 -19.24 -9.33 -14.04
CA ASP A 701 -18.10 -9.12 -13.14
C ASP A 701 -18.13 -10.07 -11.94
N ALA A 702 -19.31 -10.60 -11.57
CA ALA A 702 -19.44 -11.63 -10.55
C ALA A 702 -18.76 -12.96 -10.95
N GLY A 703 -18.56 -13.22 -12.26
CA GLY A 703 -17.82 -14.38 -12.75
C GLY A 703 -16.37 -14.43 -12.27
N TYR A 704 -15.70 -13.28 -12.15
CA TYR A 704 -14.33 -13.24 -11.61
C TYR A 704 -14.27 -13.63 -10.13
N ALA A 705 -15.31 -13.29 -9.36
CA ALA A 705 -15.39 -13.68 -7.95
C ALA A 705 -15.59 -15.21 -7.79
N VAL A 706 -16.31 -15.85 -8.72
CA VAL A 706 -16.47 -17.31 -8.78
C VAL A 706 -15.10 -17.99 -8.98
N ASP A 707 -14.30 -17.50 -9.94
CA ASP A 707 -12.96 -18.04 -10.22
C ASP A 707 -11.99 -17.83 -9.05
N GLU A 708 -12.02 -16.64 -8.43
CA GLU A 708 -11.22 -16.33 -7.25
C GLU A 708 -11.57 -17.26 -6.08
N ILE A 709 -12.86 -17.41 -5.77
CA ILE A 709 -13.32 -18.31 -4.71
C ILE A 709 -12.96 -19.76 -5.01
N THR A 710 -13.06 -20.20 -6.28
CA THR A 710 -12.60 -21.54 -6.70
C THR A 710 -11.11 -21.73 -6.39
N GLY A 711 -10.28 -20.72 -6.67
CA GLY A 711 -8.86 -20.72 -6.33
C GLY A 711 -8.61 -20.79 -4.82
N LEU A 712 -9.39 -20.04 -4.03
CA LEU A 712 -9.32 -20.07 -2.57
C LEU A 712 -9.74 -21.44 -2.00
N LEU A 713 -10.83 -22.03 -2.50
CA LEU A 713 -11.29 -23.37 -2.09
C LEU A 713 -10.27 -24.48 -2.38
N GLY A 714 -9.42 -24.29 -3.40
CA GLY A 714 -8.31 -25.19 -3.71
C GLY A 714 -7.08 -25.01 -2.82
N LYS A 715 -6.93 -23.86 -2.14
CA LYS A 715 -5.80 -23.54 -1.26
C LYS A 715 -6.15 -23.60 0.23
N ILE A 716 -7.44 -23.53 0.57
CA ILE A 716 -7.88 -23.46 1.96
C ILE A 716 -7.45 -24.73 2.71
N PRO A 717 -6.74 -24.59 3.86
CA PRO A 717 -6.31 -25.74 4.64
C PRO A 717 -7.51 -26.60 5.07
N ALA A 718 -7.33 -27.93 5.02
CA ALA A 718 -8.35 -28.87 5.48
C ALA A 718 -8.49 -28.78 7.01
N ASP A 719 -7.36 -28.78 7.71
CA ASP A 719 -7.27 -28.52 9.14
C ASP A 719 -7.47 -27.02 9.41
N GLY A 720 -7.99 -26.68 10.58
CA GLY A 720 -8.27 -25.30 10.94
C GLY A 720 -9.28 -25.16 12.08
N PHE A 721 -10.00 -24.04 12.08
CA PHE A 721 -10.89 -23.72 13.19
C PHE A 721 -12.18 -24.54 13.16
N ALA A 722 -12.36 -25.38 14.18
CA ALA A 722 -13.60 -26.07 14.53
C ALA A 722 -14.40 -25.23 15.53
N VAL A 723 -15.74 -25.34 15.47
CA VAL A 723 -16.65 -24.67 16.42
C VAL A 723 -16.74 -25.51 17.70
N LEU A 724 -16.49 -24.90 18.85
CA LEU A 724 -16.80 -25.52 20.14
C LEU A 724 -18.28 -25.28 20.51
N PRO A 725 -18.98 -26.25 21.11
CA PRO A 725 -20.39 -26.11 21.44
C PRO A 725 -20.64 -24.96 22.40
N ALA A 726 -21.54 -24.04 22.02
CA ALA A 726 -22.13 -23.04 22.91
C ALA A 726 -23.66 -23.16 23.01
N ASP A 727 -24.26 -23.97 22.13
CA ASP A 727 -25.68 -24.34 22.15
C ASP A 727 -25.88 -25.60 23.00
N GLY A 728 -26.05 -25.39 24.31
CA GLY A 728 -26.12 -26.47 25.29
C GLY A 728 -24.81 -26.73 26.03
N LEU A 729 -24.88 -27.50 27.11
CA LEU A 729 -23.71 -27.96 27.88
C LEU A 729 -23.14 -29.29 27.35
N ALA A 730 -23.62 -29.79 26.22
CA ALA A 730 -23.07 -30.99 25.60
C ALA A 730 -21.60 -30.75 25.20
N GLY A 731 -20.70 -31.68 25.55
CA GLY A 731 -19.25 -31.53 25.37
C GLY A 731 -18.55 -30.77 26.51
N TRP A 732 -19.30 -30.32 27.52
CA TRP A 732 -18.79 -29.68 28.73
C TRP A 732 -19.11 -30.53 29.97
N THR A 733 -18.13 -30.69 30.85
CA THR A 733 -18.27 -31.44 32.10
C THR A 733 -17.83 -30.60 33.29
N ALA A 734 -18.42 -30.84 34.46
CA ALA A 734 -18.03 -30.13 35.66
C ALA A 734 -16.58 -30.45 36.05
N VAL A 735 -15.81 -29.40 36.36
CA VAL A 735 -14.43 -29.53 36.82
C VAL A 735 -14.41 -29.45 38.35
N ALA A 736 -14.02 -30.56 38.98
CA ALA A 736 -14.07 -30.70 40.43
C ALA A 736 -12.71 -30.57 41.13
N VAL A 737 -11.66 -31.05 40.45
CA VAL A 737 -10.29 -31.08 40.94
C VAL A 737 -9.35 -30.91 39.75
N ASN A 738 -8.20 -30.27 39.98
CA ASN A 738 -7.18 -30.18 38.94
C ASN A 738 -6.37 -31.49 38.81
N PRO A 739 -5.55 -31.66 37.74
CA PRO A 739 -4.81 -32.91 37.53
C PRO A 739 -3.82 -33.29 38.64
N ALA A 740 -3.26 -32.32 39.39
CA ALA A 740 -2.34 -32.60 40.49
C ALA A 740 -3.10 -33.11 41.73
N GLU A 741 -4.23 -32.48 42.06
CA GLU A 741 -5.14 -32.91 43.13
C GLU A 741 -5.71 -34.30 42.86
N ALA A 742 -6.07 -34.61 41.62
CA ALA A 742 -6.60 -35.91 41.24
C ALA A 742 -5.62 -37.07 41.53
N LYS A 743 -4.30 -36.80 41.52
CA LYS A 743 -3.26 -37.80 41.81
C LYS A 743 -3.00 -37.99 43.31
N THR A 744 -3.25 -36.96 44.12
CA THR A 744 -2.89 -36.95 45.55
C THR A 744 -4.08 -37.22 46.47
N LEU A 745 -5.30 -36.89 46.04
CA LEU A 745 -6.50 -37.06 46.85
C LEU A 745 -7.06 -38.50 46.82
N PRO A 746 -7.64 -38.99 47.94
CA PRO A 746 -8.33 -40.28 47.95
C PRO A 746 -9.52 -40.33 46.98
N ALA A 747 -9.72 -41.45 46.29
CA ALA A 747 -10.79 -41.63 45.30
C ALA A 747 -12.20 -41.27 45.81
N ARG A 748 -12.51 -41.57 47.09
CA ARG A 748 -13.79 -41.19 47.72
C ARG A 748 -13.97 -39.67 47.83
N GLN A 749 -12.89 -38.94 48.11
CA GLN A 749 -12.92 -37.49 48.21
C GLN A 749 -13.09 -36.86 46.82
N VAL A 750 -12.38 -37.38 45.81
CA VAL A 750 -12.56 -36.96 44.41
C VAL A 750 -14.01 -37.18 43.95
N ALA A 751 -14.61 -38.33 44.26
CA ALA A 751 -16.01 -38.60 43.91
C ALA A 751 -16.99 -37.63 44.59
N LYS A 752 -16.74 -37.26 45.86
CA LYS A 752 -17.54 -36.25 46.57
C LYS A 752 -17.42 -34.87 45.93
N LEU A 753 -16.21 -34.45 45.57
CA LEU A 753 -15.95 -33.18 44.90
C LEU A 753 -16.60 -33.13 43.52
N ARG A 754 -16.56 -34.23 42.75
CA ARG A 754 -17.27 -34.36 41.47
C ARG A 754 -18.77 -34.14 41.61
N LYS A 755 -19.40 -34.82 42.57
CA LYS A 755 -20.83 -34.62 42.84
C LYS A 755 -21.16 -33.16 43.18
N ALA A 756 -20.35 -32.53 44.02
CA ALA A 756 -20.55 -31.12 44.38
C ALA A 756 -20.34 -30.17 43.18
N ALA A 757 -19.37 -30.46 42.31
CA ALA A 757 -19.14 -29.70 41.09
C ALA A 757 -20.30 -29.85 40.10
N ASP A 758 -20.85 -31.07 39.94
CA ASP A 758 -22.02 -31.33 39.10
C ASP A 758 -23.25 -30.55 39.61
N GLU A 759 -23.50 -30.55 40.93
CA GLU A 759 -24.56 -29.77 41.57
C GLU A 759 -24.35 -28.26 41.37
N ALA A 760 -23.11 -27.77 41.52
CA ALA A 760 -22.77 -26.37 41.32
C ALA A 760 -22.96 -25.92 39.86
N VAL A 761 -22.53 -26.75 38.90
CA VAL A 761 -22.73 -26.51 37.46
C VAL A 761 -24.22 -26.50 37.13
N ALA A 762 -25.00 -27.48 37.58
CA ALA A 762 -26.45 -27.51 37.35
C ALA A 762 -27.19 -26.29 37.93
N ALA A 763 -26.69 -25.71 39.03
CA ALA A 763 -27.29 -24.54 39.66
C ALA A 763 -26.91 -23.20 39.00
N ASN A 764 -25.75 -23.14 38.33
CA ASN A 764 -25.12 -21.89 37.89
C ASN A 764 -24.93 -21.75 36.39
N TRP A 765 -24.71 -22.84 35.66
CA TRP A 765 -24.43 -22.81 34.23
C TRP A 765 -25.70 -23.15 33.44
N GLY A 766 -26.02 -22.29 32.49
CA GLY A 766 -27.07 -22.48 31.50
C GLY A 766 -26.51 -22.28 30.10
N ALA A 767 -27.29 -22.70 29.11
CA ALA A 767 -26.97 -22.40 27.72
C ALA A 767 -28.25 -22.08 26.94
N ALA A 768 -28.26 -20.94 26.25
CA ALA A 768 -29.39 -20.49 25.45
C ALA A 768 -28.93 -19.54 24.34
N ASN A 769 -29.50 -19.66 23.14
CA ASN A 769 -29.26 -18.77 22.00
C ASN A 769 -27.77 -18.59 21.63
N GLY A 770 -26.99 -19.68 21.60
CA GLY A 770 -25.55 -19.64 21.31
C GLY A 770 -24.68 -19.09 22.44
N LEU A 771 -25.22 -18.95 23.66
CA LEU A 771 -24.50 -18.45 24.82
C LEU A 771 -24.33 -19.54 25.88
N LEU A 772 -23.13 -19.65 26.44
CA LEU A 772 -22.87 -20.31 27.72
C LEU A 772 -22.90 -19.23 28.81
N GLU A 773 -23.82 -19.34 29.77
CA GLU A 773 -24.05 -18.32 30.78
C GLU A 773 -23.87 -18.86 32.19
N PHE A 774 -23.11 -18.13 32.99
CA PHE A 774 -22.90 -18.39 34.41
C PHE A 774 -23.68 -17.36 35.25
N ALA A 775 -24.51 -17.85 36.17
CA ALA A 775 -25.43 -17.04 36.97
C ALA A 775 -24.86 -16.50 38.30
N ALA A 776 -23.63 -16.87 38.68
CA ALA A 776 -22.94 -16.38 39.89
C ALA A 776 -23.64 -16.61 41.24
N LYS A 777 -24.36 -17.73 41.40
CA LYS A 777 -24.88 -18.18 42.71
C LYS A 777 -23.78 -18.82 43.56
N ALA A 778 -22.86 -19.55 42.94
CA ALA A 778 -21.66 -20.12 43.55
C ALA A 778 -20.58 -20.36 42.47
N PRO A 779 -19.28 -20.31 42.80
CA PRO A 779 -18.22 -20.61 41.84
C PRO A 779 -18.41 -22.00 41.23
N ALA A 780 -18.33 -22.07 39.90
CA ALA A 780 -18.48 -23.32 39.17
C ALA A 780 -17.69 -23.26 37.86
N THR A 781 -17.01 -24.35 37.54
CA THR A 781 -16.15 -24.45 36.37
C THR A 781 -16.62 -25.58 35.47
N ILE A 782 -16.75 -25.30 34.18
CA ILE A 782 -17.02 -26.30 33.14
C ILE A 782 -15.77 -26.49 32.28
N GLY A 783 -15.50 -27.70 31.84
CA GLY A 783 -14.33 -28.03 31.01
C GLY A 783 -14.72 -28.91 29.83
N THR A 784 -14.00 -28.74 28.72
CA THR A 784 -14.18 -29.57 27.54
C THR A 784 -13.97 -31.05 27.87
N GLU A 785 -14.75 -31.94 27.26
CA GLU A 785 -14.51 -33.39 27.37
C GLU A 785 -13.19 -33.81 26.73
N LYS A 786 -12.85 -33.19 25.59
CA LYS A 786 -11.59 -33.36 24.88
C LYS A 786 -10.46 -32.59 25.55
N GLU A 787 -9.27 -33.19 25.54
CA GLU A 787 -8.01 -32.54 25.92
C GLU A 787 -7.26 -32.06 24.67
N TYR A 788 -6.53 -30.96 24.80
CA TYR A 788 -5.80 -30.31 23.73
C TYR A 788 -4.32 -30.12 24.12
N GLU A 789 -3.42 -30.39 23.18
CA GLU A 789 -1.99 -30.13 23.30
C GLU A 789 -1.69 -28.71 22.78
N ASN A 790 -1.35 -28.56 21.50
CA ASN A 790 -1.08 -27.27 20.87
C ASN A 790 -2.35 -26.79 20.16
N PHE A 791 -2.73 -25.53 20.34
CA PHE A 791 -3.95 -24.99 19.73
C PHE A 791 -3.96 -23.47 19.65
N GLU A 792 -4.84 -22.97 18.79
CA GLU A 792 -5.28 -21.58 18.76
C GLU A 792 -6.78 -21.54 19.06
N LEU A 793 -7.23 -20.55 19.82
CA LEU A 793 -8.62 -20.40 20.26
C LEU A 793 -9.05 -18.95 20.10
N TRP A 794 -10.17 -18.73 19.41
CA TRP A 794 -10.94 -17.50 19.49
C TRP A 794 -12.14 -17.71 20.41
N ILE A 795 -12.41 -16.76 21.29
CA ILE A 795 -13.57 -16.80 22.20
C ILE A 795 -14.09 -15.39 22.44
N GLU A 796 -15.41 -15.22 22.43
CA GLU A 796 -16.05 -14.00 22.90
C GLU A 796 -16.62 -14.18 24.30
N TRP A 797 -16.42 -13.17 25.14
CA TRP A 797 -16.86 -13.21 26.53
C TRP A 797 -17.35 -11.83 27.00
N ARG A 798 -18.21 -11.78 28.00
CA ARG A 798 -18.58 -10.55 28.73
C ARG A 798 -18.85 -10.85 30.20
N SER A 799 -18.47 -9.93 31.08
CA SER A 799 -18.80 -9.99 32.51
C SER A 799 -18.80 -8.59 33.12
N GLU A 800 -19.52 -8.44 34.23
CA GLU A 800 -19.42 -7.26 35.12
C GLU A 800 -18.24 -7.36 36.09
N GLY A 801 -17.63 -8.55 36.24
CA GLY A 801 -16.55 -8.81 37.19
C GLY A 801 -15.47 -9.74 36.64
N GLU A 802 -14.71 -10.35 37.55
CA GLU A 802 -13.65 -11.29 37.18
C GLU A 802 -14.23 -12.68 36.86
N ALA A 803 -13.73 -13.26 35.77
CA ALA A 803 -13.89 -14.66 35.43
C ALA A 803 -12.50 -15.28 35.13
N GLY A 804 -12.45 -16.59 34.91
CA GLY A 804 -11.21 -17.29 34.60
C GLY A 804 -11.35 -18.25 33.44
N MET A 805 -10.24 -18.56 32.81
CA MET A 805 -10.12 -19.63 31.83
C MET A 805 -8.87 -20.47 32.11
N ALA A 806 -9.02 -21.78 32.08
CA ALA A 806 -7.91 -22.72 32.12
C ALA A 806 -7.53 -23.16 30.71
N VAL A 807 -6.22 -23.27 30.46
CA VAL A 807 -5.68 -23.93 29.27
C VAL A 807 -4.87 -25.13 29.74
N ARG A 808 -5.07 -26.27 29.08
CA ARG A 808 -4.52 -27.56 29.50
C ARG A 808 -4.83 -27.89 30.98
N SER A 809 -6.05 -27.58 31.43
CA SER A 809 -6.49 -27.72 32.83
C SER A 809 -5.65 -26.96 33.87
N MET A 810 -4.89 -25.95 33.43
CA MET A 810 -4.18 -25.01 34.31
C MET A 810 -4.88 -23.65 34.26
N PRO A 811 -5.30 -23.06 35.40
CA PRO A 811 -6.06 -21.81 35.45
C PRO A 811 -5.19 -20.59 35.15
N LEU A 812 -4.75 -20.45 33.90
CA LEU A 812 -3.70 -19.51 33.49
C LEU A 812 -4.20 -18.16 33.00
N ILE A 813 -5.49 -18.03 32.68
CA ILE A 813 -6.02 -16.80 32.07
C ILE A 813 -7.07 -16.22 33.03
N ARG A 814 -6.83 -14.97 33.45
CA ARG A 814 -7.83 -14.12 34.10
C ARG A 814 -8.59 -13.36 33.01
N LEU A 815 -9.90 -13.20 33.18
CA LEU A 815 -10.77 -12.42 32.32
C LEU A 815 -11.37 -11.26 33.13
N GLY A 816 -11.13 -10.02 32.71
CA GLY A 816 -11.71 -8.85 33.37
C GLY A 816 -11.21 -8.59 34.81
N GLY A 817 -12.08 -7.99 35.62
CA GLY A 817 -11.77 -7.57 36.99
C GLY A 817 -10.85 -6.34 37.06
N ALA A 818 -10.42 -5.98 38.28
CA ALA A 818 -9.64 -4.75 38.50
C ALA A 818 -8.25 -4.76 37.84
N ALA A 819 -7.73 -5.95 37.55
CA ALA A 819 -6.43 -6.14 36.90
C ALA A 819 -6.54 -6.39 35.38
N GLY A 820 -7.76 -6.48 34.85
CA GLY A 820 -8.07 -6.79 33.46
C GLY A 820 -7.65 -8.20 33.03
N THR A 821 -7.99 -8.55 31.79
CA THR A 821 -7.60 -9.82 31.15
C THR A 821 -6.09 -9.97 31.06
N GLY A 822 -5.59 -11.17 31.33
CA GLY A 822 -4.16 -11.49 31.23
C GLY A 822 -3.77 -12.79 31.92
N LEU A 823 -2.47 -13.03 32.08
CA LEU A 823 -1.98 -14.24 32.76
C LEU A 823 -2.25 -14.16 34.28
N ALA A 824 -2.74 -15.28 34.83
CA ALA A 824 -3.14 -15.40 36.22
C ALA A 824 -1.93 -15.41 37.20
N ASP A 825 -0.73 -15.76 36.71
CA ASP A 825 0.51 -15.74 37.50
C ASP A 825 1.06 -14.33 37.75
N GLY A 826 0.46 -13.31 37.12
CA GLY A 826 0.84 -11.91 37.30
C GLY A 826 2.16 -11.51 36.66
N LYS A 827 2.82 -12.39 35.88
CA LYS A 827 4.12 -12.11 35.25
C LYS A 827 4.02 -11.20 34.02
N ALA A 828 2.87 -11.19 33.33
CA ALA A 828 2.64 -10.32 32.18
C ALA A 828 2.40 -8.87 32.61
N ALA A 829 2.89 -7.92 31.81
CA ALA A 829 2.65 -6.50 32.04
C ALA A 829 1.15 -6.19 31.99
N ARG A 830 0.66 -5.41 32.96
CA ARG A 830 -0.75 -4.99 32.98
C ARG A 830 -1.02 -4.07 31.80
N THR A 831 -1.93 -4.48 30.93
CA THR A 831 -2.35 -3.72 29.75
C THR A 831 -3.86 -3.56 29.79
N VAL A 832 -4.37 -2.33 29.65
CA VAL A 832 -5.82 -2.08 29.58
C VAL A 832 -6.29 -2.44 28.17
N ALA A 833 -6.79 -3.66 28.00
CA ALA A 833 -7.28 -4.18 26.73
C ALA A 833 -8.77 -4.48 26.72
N ASP A 834 -9.37 -4.72 27.89
CA ASP A 834 -10.79 -5.04 28.04
C ASP A 834 -11.67 -3.86 27.65
N ASN A 835 -12.84 -4.17 27.08
CA ASN A 835 -13.92 -3.21 26.95
C ASN A 835 -14.53 -2.93 28.34
N ALA A 836 -15.41 -1.92 28.40
CA ALA A 836 -16.12 -1.57 29.64
C ALA A 836 -16.87 -2.79 30.23
N PRO A 837 -17.03 -2.88 31.57
CA PRO A 837 -17.80 -3.95 32.21
C PRO A 837 -19.16 -4.19 31.55
N GLY A 838 -19.53 -5.47 31.42
CA GLY A 838 -20.76 -5.89 30.73
C GLY A 838 -20.69 -5.86 29.19
N THR A 839 -19.63 -5.32 28.60
CA THR A 839 -19.45 -5.26 27.14
C THR A 839 -18.77 -6.53 26.62
N TRP A 840 -19.15 -6.96 25.41
CA TRP A 840 -18.49 -8.08 24.73
C TRP A 840 -17.04 -7.79 24.42
N ASN A 841 -16.19 -8.75 24.75
CA ASN A 841 -14.79 -8.84 24.41
C ASN A 841 -14.54 -9.97 23.43
N THR A 842 -13.41 -9.92 22.73
CA THR A 842 -12.94 -10.97 21.82
C THR A 842 -11.50 -11.29 22.14
N LEU A 843 -11.27 -12.48 22.66
CA LEU A 843 -9.96 -13.00 23.06
C LEU A 843 -9.46 -14.00 22.01
N TYR A 844 -8.20 -13.84 21.62
CA TYR A 844 -7.43 -14.86 20.93
C TYR A 844 -6.36 -15.44 21.86
N VAL A 845 -6.26 -16.76 21.89
CA VAL A 845 -5.29 -17.52 22.68
C VAL A 845 -4.54 -18.46 21.75
N LYS A 846 -3.22 -18.48 21.84
CA LYS A 846 -2.38 -19.48 21.18
C LYS A 846 -1.52 -20.17 22.23
N VAL A 847 -1.61 -21.49 22.30
CA VAL A 847 -0.82 -22.34 23.18
C VAL A 847 0.01 -23.29 22.31
N VAL A 848 1.33 -23.18 22.41
CA VAL A 848 2.27 -24.06 21.73
C VAL A 848 3.34 -24.41 22.74
N ASP A 849 3.61 -25.70 22.94
CA ASP A 849 4.68 -26.14 23.84
C ASP A 849 4.48 -25.59 25.25
N ASP A 850 5.48 -24.93 25.85
CA ASP A 850 5.36 -24.26 27.14
C ASP A 850 4.97 -22.77 27.03
N ARG A 851 4.48 -22.34 25.87
CA ARG A 851 4.23 -20.95 25.54
C ARG A 851 2.76 -20.62 25.35
N ILE A 852 2.41 -19.40 25.75
CA ILE A 852 1.09 -18.82 25.57
C ILE A 852 1.17 -17.40 24.99
N THR A 853 0.28 -17.11 24.04
CA THR A 853 0.04 -15.76 23.50
C THR A 853 -1.41 -15.41 23.71
N LEU A 854 -1.67 -14.20 24.21
CA LEU A 854 -3.00 -13.66 24.48
C LEU A 854 -3.17 -12.32 23.76
N VAL A 855 -4.24 -12.20 22.98
CA VAL A 855 -4.63 -10.96 22.30
C VAL A 855 -6.08 -10.65 22.65
N GLU A 856 -6.30 -9.66 23.49
CA GLU A 856 -7.62 -9.22 23.95
C GLU A 856 -8.05 -7.99 23.15
N ASN A 857 -9.20 -8.07 22.46
CA ASN A 857 -9.74 -7.00 21.63
C ASN A 857 -8.73 -6.46 20.60
N GLY A 858 -7.84 -7.32 20.08
CA GLY A 858 -6.78 -6.94 19.14
C GLY A 858 -5.54 -6.29 19.79
N VAL A 859 -5.49 -6.18 21.11
CA VAL A 859 -4.32 -5.72 21.88
C VAL A 859 -3.60 -6.93 22.46
N LYS A 860 -2.30 -7.04 22.19
CA LYS A 860 -1.48 -8.15 22.68
C LYS A 860 -1.18 -7.96 24.17
N VAL A 861 -1.67 -8.87 25.01
CA VAL A 861 -1.53 -8.84 26.47
C VAL A 861 -0.36 -9.71 26.93
N ALA A 862 -0.12 -10.82 26.25
CA ALA A 862 1.04 -11.68 26.44
C ALA A 862 1.51 -12.20 25.07
N GLU A 863 2.81 -12.24 24.84
CA GLU A 863 3.42 -12.74 23.61
C GLU A 863 4.44 -13.80 23.94
N ASN A 864 4.25 -15.01 23.42
CA ASN A 864 5.19 -16.12 23.58
C ASN A 864 5.68 -16.29 25.03
N ALA A 865 4.79 -16.06 25.99
CA ALA A 865 5.12 -16.05 27.41
C ALA A 865 5.27 -17.48 27.91
N VAL A 866 6.28 -17.75 28.74
CA VAL A 866 6.44 -19.05 29.41
C VAL A 866 5.27 -19.24 30.38
N MET A 867 4.53 -20.32 30.20
CA MET A 867 3.45 -20.71 31.10
C MET A 867 4.02 -21.19 32.45
N THR A 868 3.35 -20.83 33.55
CA THR A 868 3.69 -21.31 34.90
C THR A 868 2.73 -22.44 35.29
N ASN A 869 3.21 -23.59 35.79
CA ASN A 869 2.29 -24.61 36.32
C ASN A 869 1.72 -24.18 37.68
N LEU A 870 0.51 -23.59 37.68
CA LEU A 870 -0.18 -23.14 38.90
C LEU A 870 -0.79 -24.31 39.71
N CYS A 871 -0.99 -25.48 39.10
CA CYS A 871 -1.51 -26.65 39.78
C CYS A 871 -0.42 -27.43 40.55
N ALA A 872 0.83 -27.33 40.10
CA ALA A 872 2.00 -27.91 40.73
C ALA A 872 3.19 -26.94 40.65
N PRO A 873 3.26 -25.94 41.57
CA PRO A 873 4.29 -24.91 41.54
C PRO A 873 5.71 -25.48 41.49
N GLY A 874 6.52 -25.00 40.55
CA GLY A 874 7.90 -25.46 40.32
C GLY A 874 8.01 -26.69 39.40
N GLY A 875 6.90 -27.35 39.06
CA GLY A 875 6.87 -28.44 38.08
C GLY A 875 6.75 -27.96 36.62
N PRO A 876 6.99 -28.86 35.64
CA PRO A 876 6.75 -28.56 34.23
C PRO A 876 5.25 -28.36 33.97
N VAL A 877 4.93 -27.55 32.97
CA VAL A 877 3.54 -27.38 32.50
C VAL A 877 3.00 -28.66 31.88
N TYR A 878 1.68 -28.85 31.93
CA TYR A 878 1.07 -30.00 31.30
C TYR A 878 1.18 -29.91 29.78
N ALA A 879 1.53 -31.04 29.14
CA ALA A 879 1.60 -31.13 27.68
C ALA A 879 0.22 -31.05 27.04
N GLN A 880 -0.80 -31.62 27.68
CA GLN A 880 -2.19 -31.56 27.23
C GLN A 880 -3.14 -31.44 28.42
N GLY A 881 -4.36 -30.97 28.17
CA GLY A 881 -5.44 -30.94 29.14
C GLY A 881 -6.65 -30.22 28.58
N ARG A 882 -7.65 -29.94 29.43
CA ARG A 882 -8.92 -29.34 28.98
C ARG A 882 -8.83 -27.84 28.79
N ILE A 883 -9.76 -27.28 28.03
CA ILE A 883 -10.10 -25.86 28.11
C ILE A 883 -11.23 -25.74 29.11
N GLU A 884 -11.09 -24.86 30.09
CA GLU A 884 -12.07 -24.74 31.18
C GLU A 884 -12.50 -23.29 31.34
N LEU A 885 -13.81 -23.07 31.49
CA LEU A 885 -14.41 -21.76 31.72
C LEU A 885 -14.84 -21.71 33.19
N ALA A 886 -14.27 -20.77 33.94
CA ALA A 886 -14.48 -20.63 35.37
C ALA A 886 -15.34 -19.40 35.67
N GLY A 887 -16.54 -19.65 36.21
CA GLY A 887 -17.39 -18.62 36.79
C GLY A 887 -17.01 -18.37 38.26
N GLN A 888 -16.83 -17.10 38.63
CA GLN A 888 -16.49 -16.69 40.00
C GLN A 888 -17.66 -15.97 40.69
N GLY A 889 -17.47 -14.71 41.10
CA GLY A 889 -18.45 -13.93 41.88
C GLY A 889 -19.37 -13.04 41.04
N ALA A 890 -19.21 -13.00 39.71
CA ALA A 890 -20.01 -12.17 38.81
C ALA A 890 -20.57 -12.98 37.64
N PRO A 891 -21.74 -12.62 37.09
CA PRO A 891 -22.26 -13.27 35.90
C PRO A 891 -21.28 -13.14 34.73
N VAL A 892 -21.10 -14.21 33.96
CA VAL A 892 -20.26 -14.22 32.75
C VAL A 892 -20.99 -14.97 31.64
N ALA A 893 -20.88 -14.46 30.42
CA ALA A 893 -21.40 -15.11 29.24
C ALA A 893 -20.29 -15.31 28.21
N PHE A 894 -20.29 -16.48 27.56
CA PHE A 894 -19.37 -16.84 26.50
C PHE A 894 -20.13 -17.19 25.23
N ARG A 895 -19.57 -16.88 24.06
CA ARG A 895 -20.09 -17.29 22.75
C ARG A 895 -18.96 -17.38 21.73
N ASN A 896 -19.28 -17.86 20.52
CA ASN A 896 -18.36 -17.79 19.38
C ASN A 896 -16.98 -18.38 19.71
N LEU A 897 -16.97 -19.66 20.06
CA LEU A 897 -15.76 -20.39 20.45
C LEU A 897 -15.25 -21.17 19.24
N TRP A 898 -14.06 -20.83 18.75
CA TRP A 898 -13.44 -21.49 17.61
C TRP A 898 -12.03 -21.96 17.95
N ILE A 899 -11.76 -23.25 17.82
CA ILE A 899 -10.47 -23.85 18.14
C ILE A 899 -9.81 -24.45 16.90
N ASN A 900 -8.53 -24.17 16.70
CA ASN A 900 -7.68 -24.81 15.72
C ASN A 900 -6.61 -25.62 16.43
N GLU A 901 -6.62 -26.94 16.28
CA GLU A 901 -5.55 -27.79 16.80
C GLU A 901 -4.30 -27.64 15.93
N LEU A 902 -3.18 -27.37 16.58
CA LEU A 902 -1.89 -27.27 15.94
C LEU A 902 -1.16 -28.63 16.03
N PRO A 903 -0.17 -28.88 15.16
CA PRO A 903 0.61 -30.11 15.21
C PRO A 903 1.16 -30.39 16.61
N SER A 904 1.13 -31.67 17.01
CA SER A 904 1.76 -32.15 18.25
C SER A 904 3.27 -32.00 18.14
N THR A 905 3.92 -31.64 19.25
CA THR A 905 5.36 -31.40 19.24
C THR A 905 6.12 -32.71 19.36
N PRO A 906 7.10 -32.98 18.48
CA PRO A 906 8.01 -34.12 18.62
C PRO A 906 8.72 -34.12 19.97
N VAL A 907 8.73 -35.28 20.64
CA VAL A 907 9.38 -35.44 21.95
C VAL A 907 10.59 -36.35 21.85
N PHE A 908 11.72 -35.89 22.38
CA PHE A 908 12.90 -36.70 22.57
C PHE A 908 12.76 -37.58 23.81
N SER A 909 13.01 -38.88 23.64
CA SER A 909 13.12 -39.85 24.73
C SER A 909 14.49 -40.51 24.67
N LEU A 910 15.08 -40.80 25.83
CA LEU A 910 16.39 -41.43 25.90
C LEU A 910 16.36 -42.82 25.26
N PRO A 911 17.37 -43.15 24.44
CA PRO A 911 17.71 -44.53 24.10
C PRO A 911 17.87 -45.39 25.37
N ALA A 912 17.53 -46.69 25.28
CA ALA A 912 17.48 -47.57 26.44
C ALA A 912 18.85 -47.72 27.15
N ASP A 913 19.94 -47.68 26.39
CA ASP A 913 21.32 -47.71 26.88
C ASP A 913 21.71 -46.40 27.59
N GLU A 914 21.34 -45.24 27.04
CA GLU A 914 21.56 -43.94 27.69
C GLU A 914 20.73 -43.83 28.98
N ALA A 915 19.48 -44.31 28.97
CA ALA A 915 18.64 -44.37 30.16
C ALA A 915 19.25 -45.28 31.23
N ALA A 916 19.76 -46.46 30.86
CA ALA A 916 20.43 -47.37 31.77
C ALA A 916 21.76 -46.81 32.31
N ALA A 917 22.47 -46.00 31.51
CA ALA A 917 23.67 -45.30 31.93
C ALA A 917 23.40 -44.13 32.88
N GLY A 918 22.14 -43.67 33.01
CA GLY A 918 21.75 -42.60 33.91
C GLY A 918 21.77 -41.20 33.27
N TYR A 919 21.66 -41.09 31.93
CA TYR A 919 21.48 -39.80 31.29
C TYR A 919 20.18 -39.13 31.74
N GLU A 920 20.23 -37.80 31.87
CA GLU A 920 19.11 -36.93 32.11
C GLU A 920 18.79 -36.13 30.84
N VAL A 921 17.53 -36.10 30.41
CA VAL A 921 17.07 -35.19 29.34
C VAL A 921 17.03 -33.76 29.88
N LEU A 922 17.78 -32.85 29.25
CA LEU A 922 17.75 -31.42 29.55
C LEU A 922 16.66 -30.70 28.75
N PHE A 923 16.40 -31.15 27.53
CA PHE A 923 15.34 -30.63 26.68
C PHE A 923 14.67 -31.76 25.92
N ASP A 924 13.38 -31.95 26.17
CA ASP A 924 12.56 -33.02 25.61
C ASP A 924 11.92 -32.63 24.27
N GLY A 925 12.12 -31.41 23.79
CA GLY A 925 11.45 -30.89 22.59
C GLY A 925 10.34 -29.89 22.88
N ARG A 926 9.82 -29.85 24.12
CA ARG A 926 8.61 -29.09 24.47
C ARG A 926 8.85 -27.98 25.47
N SER A 927 9.70 -28.18 26.49
CA SER A 927 9.75 -27.22 27.59
C SER A 927 11.15 -26.85 28.03
N LEU A 928 11.34 -25.55 28.27
CA LEU A 928 12.50 -24.97 28.91
C LEU A 928 12.43 -25.01 30.44
N HIS A 929 11.60 -25.86 31.06
CA HIS A 929 11.48 -25.93 32.53
C HIS A 929 12.80 -26.23 33.27
N LYS A 930 13.76 -26.91 32.62
CA LYS A 930 15.12 -27.15 33.15
C LYS A 930 16.11 -26.06 32.78
N TRP A 931 15.64 -24.97 32.18
CA TRP A 931 16.45 -23.87 31.71
C TRP A 931 16.00 -22.53 32.33
N THR A 932 16.93 -21.59 32.39
CA THR A 932 16.75 -20.25 32.95
C THR A 932 17.63 -19.25 32.18
N GLY A 933 17.58 -17.96 32.50
CA GLY A 933 18.25 -16.91 31.74
C GLY A 933 17.38 -16.44 30.58
N ASN A 934 17.92 -16.43 29.35
CA ASN A 934 17.24 -15.90 28.18
C ASN A 934 16.18 -16.86 27.60
N THR A 935 15.07 -17.06 28.31
CA THR A 935 13.93 -17.85 27.80
C THR A 935 13.05 -17.07 26.81
N THR A 936 13.40 -15.83 26.48
CA THR A 936 12.66 -15.00 25.53
C THR A 936 13.09 -15.28 24.08
N ASN A 937 14.40 -15.39 23.85
CA ASN A 937 14.97 -15.63 22.51
C ASN A 937 15.27 -17.09 22.24
N TYR A 938 15.38 -17.92 23.28
CA TYR A 938 15.46 -19.37 23.14
C TYR A 938 14.04 -19.90 23.33
N VAL A 939 13.44 -20.39 22.25
CA VAL A 939 12.02 -20.72 22.19
C VAL A 939 11.86 -22.18 21.76
N PRO A 940 11.10 -23.01 22.50
CA PRO A 940 10.68 -24.30 22.00
C PRO A 940 9.89 -24.15 20.70
N LEU A 941 10.32 -24.84 19.65
CA LEU A 941 9.67 -24.86 18.36
C LEU A 941 9.89 -26.22 17.70
N ASP A 942 8.82 -26.99 17.53
CA ASP A 942 8.81 -28.25 16.76
C ASP A 942 9.92 -29.24 17.20
N GLY A 943 10.04 -29.46 18.51
CA GLY A 943 11.02 -30.39 19.08
C GLY A 943 12.44 -29.80 19.20
N THR A 944 12.62 -28.50 18.92
CA THR A 944 13.92 -27.81 18.98
C THR A 944 13.89 -26.62 19.93
N ILE A 945 15.05 -26.21 20.43
CA ILE A 945 15.27 -24.87 20.96
C ILE A 945 15.71 -24.01 19.78
N ASP A 946 14.83 -23.14 19.31
CA ASP A 946 15.10 -22.15 18.28
C ASP A 946 15.68 -20.89 18.91
N VAL A 947 16.87 -20.48 18.46
CA VAL A 947 17.47 -19.21 18.84
C VAL A 947 16.99 -18.14 17.88
N THR A 948 16.06 -17.33 18.36
CA THR A 948 15.41 -16.24 17.63
C THR A 948 15.72 -14.89 18.26
N ALA A 949 15.73 -13.82 17.47
CA ALA A 949 15.85 -12.44 17.97
C ALA A 949 14.50 -11.71 17.97
N THR A 950 13.41 -12.39 17.64
CA THR A 950 12.10 -11.78 17.35
C THR A 950 11.42 -11.17 18.59
N TYR A 951 11.73 -11.65 19.79
CA TYR A 951 11.02 -11.27 21.03
C TYR A 951 11.81 -10.31 21.93
N GLY A 952 12.93 -9.76 21.46
CA GLY A 952 13.67 -8.68 22.14
C GLY A 952 14.41 -9.08 23.42
N GLY A 953 14.65 -10.38 23.64
CA GLY A 953 15.47 -10.87 24.76
C GLY A 953 16.96 -10.59 24.58
N SER A 954 17.76 -10.82 25.62
CA SER A 954 19.23 -10.75 25.57
C SER A 954 19.88 -11.70 26.58
N GLY A 955 21.16 -12.01 26.36
CA GLY A 955 21.93 -12.92 27.21
C GLY A 955 21.76 -14.40 26.82
N ASN A 956 22.22 -15.26 27.71
CA ASN A 956 22.39 -16.70 27.45
C ASN A 956 21.29 -17.52 28.12
N LEU A 957 21.04 -18.72 27.59
CA LEU A 957 20.20 -19.71 28.25
C LEU A 957 21.10 -20.63 29.09
N TYR A 958 20.72 -20.91 30.33
CA TYR A 958 21.47 -21.77 31.24
C TYR A 958 20.59 -22.90 31.76
N THR A 959 21.17 -24.05 32.08
CA THR A 959 20.49 -25.09 32.87
C THR A 959 20.16 -24.57 34.26
N VAL A 960 19.04 -25.00 34.84
CA VAL A 960 18.73 -24.72 36.26
C VAL A 960 19.72 -25.45 37.17
N GLY A 961 20.12 -26.67 36.81
CA GLY A 961 21.13 -27.45 37.53
C GLY A 961 22.56 -27.00 37.20
N GLU A 962 23.47 -27.23 38.16
CA GLU A 962 24.92 -27.12 37.96
C GLU A 962 25.55 -28.51 37.85
N TYR A 963 26.60 -28.63 37.03
CA TYR A 963 27.29 -29.89 36.74
C TYR A 963 28.80 -29.75 36.92
N GLY A 964 29.44 -30.81 37.42
CA GLY A 964 30.89 -30.89 37.62
C GLY A 964 31.59 -31.74 36.56
N ASP A 965 31.77 -33.03 36.84
CA ASP A 965 32.22 -34.01 35.84
C ASP A 965 31.00 -34.54 35.08
N PHE A 966 30.97 -34.43 33.75
CA PHE A 966 29.80 -34.84 32.96
C PHE A 966 30.13 -35.22 31.51
N ILE A 967 29.15 -35.85 30.85
CA ILE A 967 29.07 -36.00 29.39
C ILE A 967 27.78 -35.33 28.92
N LEU A 968 27.91 -34.29 28.10
CA LEU A 968 26.80 -33.59 27.46
C LEU A 968 26.70 -34.06 26.01
N ARG A 969 25.50 -34.41 25.55
CA ARG A 969 25.21 -34.74 24.15
C ARG A 969 24.05 -33.91 23.64
N PHE A 970 24.18 -33.41 22.42
CA PHE A 970 23.12 -32.65 21.76
C PHE A 970 23.30 -32.69 20.25
N GLU A 971 22.29 -32.20 19.55
CA GLU A 971 22.34 -31.93 18.13
C GLU A 971 22.09 -30.44 17.88
N PHE A 972 22.75 -29.89 16.86
CA PHE A 972 22.53 -28.52 16.41
C PHE A 972 22.53 -28.39 14.89
N ARG A 973 21.91 -27.33 14.39
CA ARG A 973 21.97 -26.95 12.97
C ARG A 973 21.97 -25.45 12.78
N PHE A 974 22.72 -24.99 11.79
CA PHE A 974 22.68 -23.59 11.36
C PHE A 974 21.54 -23.40 10.35
N LEU A 975 20.68 -22.41 10.60
CA LEU A 975 19.60 -22.00 9.71
C LEU A 975 20.02 -20.86 8.79
N THR A 976 21.05 -20.12 9.18
CA THR A 976 21.61 -18.99 8.43
C THR A 976 23.13 -19.08 8.45
N GLU A 977 23.79 -18.48 7.44
CA GLU A 977 25.24 -18.40 7.36
C GLU A 977 25.81 -17.45 8.43
N GLY A 978 26.99 -17.77 8.96
CA GLY A 978 27.76 -16.89 9.84
C GLY A 978 27.23 -16.82 11.27
N VAL A 979 26.65 -17.91 11.77
CA VAL A 979 26.12 -17.99 13.14
C VAL A 979 27.24 -18.24 14.14
N ASN A 980 27.18 -17.52 15.27
CA ASN A 980 28.08 -17.67 16.42
C ASN A 980 27.29 -17.92 17.71
N ASN A 981 27.65 -18.97 18.41
CA ASN A 981 27.12 -19.43 19.69
C ASN A 981 28.25 -20.15 20.45
N GLY A 982 27.93 -20.72 21.60
CA GLY A 982 28.87 -21.54 22.35
C GLY A 982 28.14 -22.38 23.39
N ILE A 983 28.81 -23.43 23.85
CA ILE A 983 28.38 -24.18 25.01
C ILE A 983 29.21 -23.73 26.21
N GLY A 984 28.56 -22.98 27.10
CA GLY A 984 29.12 -22.69 28.41
C GLY A 984 29.15 -23.97 29.23
N ILE A 985 30.29 -24.31 29.81
CA ILE A 985 30.44 -25.43 30.74
C ILE A 985 31.01 -24.92 32.05
N ARG A 986 30.44 -25.41 33.17
CA ARG A 986 30.83 -24.99 34.53
C ARG A 986 30.78 -23.46 34.71
N THR A 987 29.77 -22.85 34.12
CA THR A 987 29.64 -21.39 34.00
C THR A 987 28.75 -20.84 35.10
N PRO A 988 29.20 -19.84 35.89
CA PRO A 988 28.32 -19.10 36.79
C PRO A 988 27.30 -18.27 36.00
N MET A 989 26.10 -18.04 36.55
CA MET A 989 25.14 -17.14 35.92
C MET A 989 25.52 -15.66 36.11
N GLY A 990 25.14 -14.81 35.15
CA GLY A 990 25.27 -13.35 35.25
C GLY A 990 26.67 -12.80 34.98
N VAL A 991 27.60 -13.63 34.49
CA VAL A 991 28.97 -13.25 34.14
C VAL A 991 29.22 -13.44 32.64
N ASP A 992 30.36 -12.94 32.15
CA ASP A 992 30.86 -13.25 30.81
C ASP A 992 31.28 -14.73 30.78
N ALA A 993 30.43 -15.55 30.16
CA ALA A 993 30.54 -17.01 30.16
C ALA A 993 31.84 -17.53 29.54
N ALA A 994 32.39 -16.82 28.55
CA ALA A 994 33.61 -17.20 27.86
C ALA A 994 34.85 -17.14 28.77
N PHE A 995 34.87 -16.20 29.74
CA PHE A 995 36.03 -15.96 30.62
C PHE A 995 35.83 -16.41 32.06
N HIS A 996 34.60 -16.29 32.59
CA HIS A 996 34.26 -16.63 33.98
C HIS A 996 33.64 -18.02 34.11
N GLY A 997 33.33 -18.67 33.00
CA GLY A 997 33.15 -20.12 32.89
C GLY A 997 34.22 -20.71 31.96
N MET A 998 33.81 -21.69 31.16
CA MET A 998 34.53 -22.14 29.98
C MET A 998 33.55 -22.21 28.81
N GLU A 999 33.95 -21.76 27.63
CA GLU A 999 33.13 -21.85 26.42
C GLU A 999 33.73 -22.87 25.45
N ILE A 1000 32.90 -23.82 25.02
CA ILE A 1000 33.16 -24.69 23.87
C ILE A 1000 32.48 -24.08 22.66
N GLN A 1001 33.27 -23.69 21.66
CA GLN A 1001 32.79 -22.82 20.59
C GLN A 1001 31.78 -23.49 19.65
N ILE A 1002 30.67 -22.82 19.32
CA ILE A 1002 29.76 -23.20 18.22
C ILE A 1002 29.77 -22.10 17.15
N LEU A 1003 30.50 -22.35 16.07
CA LEU A 1003 30.75 -21.32 15.06
C LEU A 1003 30.63 -21.90 13.66
N ASP A 1004 29.84 -21.26 12.80
CA ASP A 1004 29.86 -21.47 11.34
C ASP A 1004 31.15 -20.90 10.73
N HIS A 1005 32.28 -21.47 11.13
CA HIS A 1005 33.62 -20.91 10.95
C HIS A 1005 34.14 -20.93 9.50
N ASP A 1006 33.39 -21.56 8.59
CA ASP A 1006 33.63 -21.53 7.15
C ASP A 1006 32.91 -20.35 6.46
N ALA A 1007 31.98 -19.67 7.15
CA ALA A 1007 31.31 -18.49 6.63
C ALA A 1007 32.31 -17.34 6.35
N PRO A 1008 32.10 -16.54 5.27
CA PRO A 1008 33.00 -15.45 4.88
C PRO A 1008 33.28 -14.43 5.98
N ILE A 1009 32.33 -14.20 6.90
CA ILE A 1009 32.48 -13.26 8.02
C ILE A 1009 33.56 -13.68 9.02
N TYR A 1010 33.91 -14.97 9.07
CA TYR A 1010 34.94 -15.53 9.95
C TYR A 1010 36.26 -15.80 9.23
N LYS A 1011 36.49 -15.16 8.08
CA LYS A 1011 37.78 -15.23 7.39
C LYS A 1011 38.89 -14.63 8.27
N GLY A 1012 39.88 -15.45 8.62
CA GLY A 1012 41.05 -15.02 9.40
C GLY A 1012 40.88 -15.08 10.91
N ILE A 1013 39.86 -15.79 11.42
CA ILE A 1013 39.81 -16.13 12.85
C ILE A 1013 41.05 -16.94 13.27
N SER A 1014 41.42 -16.83 14.54
CA SER A 1014 42.50 -17.63 15.13
C SER A 1014 42.04 -19.06 15.39
N ASP A 1015 42.98 -20.00 15.44
CA ASP A 1015 42.66 -21.43 15.62
C ASP A 1015 41.89 -21.71 16.93
N TYR A 1016 42.18 -20.97 18.00
CA TYR A 1016 41.46 -21.07 19.28
C TYR A 1016 40.03 -20.51 19.26
N GLN A 1017 39.59 -19.93 18.15
CA GLN A 1017 38.23 -19.41 17.93
C GLN A 1017 37.38 -20.33 17.03
N GLN A 1018 37.96 -21.40 16.49
CA GLN A 1018 37.25 -22.34 15.62
C GLN A 1018 36.30 -23.21 16.45
N HIS A 1019 35.28 -23.78 15.79
CA HIS A 1019 34.29 -24.65 16.43
C HIS A 1019 34.95 -25.79 17.23
N GLY A 1020 34.38 -26.09 18.40
CA GLY A 1020 34.85 -27.13 19.30
C GLY A 1020 36.06 -26.77 20.15
N SER A 1021 36.69 -25.62 19.91
CA SER A 1021 37.80 -25.13 20.74
C SER A 1021 37.32 -24.78 22.15
N VAL A 1022 38.18 -24.96 23.15
CA VAL A 1022 38.02 -24.27 24.44
C VAL A 1022 38.46 -22.84 24.20
N TYR A 1023 37.51 -21.92 24.12
CA TYR A 1023 37.71 -20.57 23.59
C TYR A 1023 38.90 -19.86 24.28
N GLY A 1024 39.87 -19.45 23.46
CA GLY A 1024 41.07 -18.73 23.93
C GLY A 1024 42.12 -19.58 24.66
N VAL A 1025 41.90 -20.89 24.84
CA VAL A 1025 42.78 -21.78 25.63
C VAL A 1025 43.30 -22.97 24.81
N ILE A 1026 42.41 -23.81 24.25
CA ILE A 1026 42.80 -25.03 23.53
C ILE A 1026 42.16 -25.02 22.14
N PRO A 1027 42.94 -24.95 21.04
CA PRO A 1027 42.39 -25.05 19.69
C PRO A 1027 41.92 -26.48 19.38
N ALA A 1028 40.81 -26.60 18.66
CA ALA A 1028 40.32 -27.88 18.12
C ALA A 1028 40.76 -28.10 16.67
N GLU A 1029 40.72 -29.36 16.22
CA GLU A 1029 40.81 -29.70 14.80
C GLU A 1029 39.60 -29.17 14.04
N ARG A 1030 39.84 -28.48 12.91
CA ARG A 1030 38.79 -27.89 12.07
C ARG A 1030 37.84 -28.96 11.52
N VAL A 1031 36.54 -28.74 11.65
CA VAL A 1031 35.47 -29.60 11.10
C VAL A 1031 34.81 -28.91 9.93
N LYS A 1032 34.52 -29.63 8.85
CA LYS A 1032 33.70 -29.10 7.76
C LYS A 1032 32.23 -29.43 8.01
N PHE A 1033 31.39 -28.41 8.10
CA PHE A 1033 29.93 -28.59 8.19
C PHE A 1033 29.30 -28.81 6.81
N GLY A 1034 28.11 -29.42 6.83
CA GLY A 1034 27.28 -29.61 5.65
C GLY A 1034 26.46 -28.38 5.29
N GLU A 1035 25.37 -28.57 4.53
CA GLU A 1035 24.50 -27.46 4.12
C GLU A 1035 23.69 -26.89 5.30
N LEU A 1036 23.25 -25.63 5.18
CA LEU A 1036 22.35 -25.03 6.17
C LEU A 1036 21.09 -25.88 6.33
N GLY A 1037 20.68 -26.11 7.57
CA GLY A 1037 19.56 -26.97 7.94
C GLY A 1037 19.94 -28.42 8.26
N GLU A 1038 21.17 -28.86 7.94
CA GLU A 1038 21.66 -30.20 8.29
C GLU A 1038 22.02 -30.29 9.78
N TRP A 1039 21.66 -31.43 10.39
CA TRP A 1039 21.90 -31.70 11.80
C TRP A 1039 23.32 -32.22 12.03
N ASN A 1040 24.00 -31.64 13.02
CA ASN A 1040 25.30 -32.06 13.51
C ASN A 1040 25.15 -32.59 14.94
N THR A 1041 25.91 -33.62 15.28
CA THR A 1041 25.96 -34.19 16.64
C THR A 1041 27.21 -33.70 17.35
N GLU A 1042 27.09 -33.31 18.61
CA GLU A 1042 28.22 -32.94 19.45
C GLU A 1042 28.14 -33.61 20.83
N GLU A 1043 29.27 -34.14 21.28
CA GLU A 1043 29.48 -34.66 22.62
C GLU A 1043 30.64 -33.90 23.29
N ILE A 1044 30.36 -33.33 24.46
CA ILE A 1044 31.35 -32.68 25.32
C ILE A 1044 31.51 -33.51 26.58
N ARG A 1045 32.70 -34.05 26.81
CA ARG A 1045 33.08 -34.76 28.02
C ARG A 1045 34.04 -33.90 28.83
N ALA A 1046 33.59 -33.43 29.99
CA ALA A 1046 34.39 -32.63 30.92
C ALA A 1046 34.65 -33.43 32.19
N VAL A 1047 35.87 -33.93 32.39
CA VAL A 1047 36.24 -34.78 33.55
C VAL A 1047 37.54 -34.28 34.16
N GLY A 1048 37.46 -33.78 35.40
CA GLY A 1048 38.56 -33.07 36.04
C GLY A 1048 38.98 -31.85 35.21
N ASP A 1049 40.27 -31.78 34.87
CA ASP A 1049 40.85 -30.73 34.04
C ASP A 1049 40.93 -31.14 32.55
N ARG A 1050 40.45 -32.33 32.17
CA ARG A 1050 40.46 -32.83 30.78
C ARG A 1050 39.12 -32.60 30.10
N ILE A 1051 39.15 -31.96 28.93
CA ILE A 1051 38.01 -31.68 28.07
C ILE A 1051 38.18 -32.48 26.78
N THR A 1052 37.15 -33.20 26.37
CA THR A 1052 37.08 -33.89 25.08
C THR A 1052 35.84 -33.43 24.32
N VAL A 1053 36.00 -33.02 23.07
CA VAL A 1053 34.91 -32.60 22.18
C VAL A 1053 34.88 -33.51 20.96
N THR A 1054 33.72 -34.12 20.71
CA THR A 1054 33.47 -35.02 19.59
C THR A 1054 32.35 -34.46 18.73
N VAL A 1055 32.61 -34.26 17.44
CA VAL A 1055 31.62 -33.73 16.49
C VAL A 1055 31.44 -34.75 15.36
N ASN A 1056 30.18 -35.09 15.06
CA ASN A 1056 29.83 -36.06 14.01
C ASN A 1056 30.61 -37.38 14.11
N GLY A 1057 30.82 -37.86 15.35
CA GLY A 1057 31.52 -39.10 15.67
C GLY A 1057 33.05 -39.03 15.64
N ARG A 1058 33.65 -37.85 15.39
CA ARG A 1058 35.11 -37.65 15.40
C ARG A 1058 35.53 -36.79 16.59
N VAL A 1059 36.52 -37.26 17.36
CA VAL A 1059 37.17 -36.45 18.40
C VAL A 1059 37.99 -35.36 17.73
N ILE A 1060 37.69 -34.10 18.03
CA ILE A 1060 38.35 -32.92 17.43
C ILE A 1060 39.15 -32.12 18.46
N LEU A 1061 38.88 -32.33 19.74
CA LEU A 1061 39.67 -31.79 20.84
C LEU A 1061 39.74 -32.84 21.94
N ASP A 1062 40.94 -33.09 22.46
CA ASP A 1062 41.17 -33.86 23.68
C ASP A 1062 42.38 -33.24 24.40
N GLY A 1063 42.13 -32.43 25.42
CA GLY A 1063 43.16 -31.61 26.05
C GLY A 1063 42.96 -31.39 27.54
N ASN A 1064 44.06 -31.11 28.24
CA ASN A 1064 44.06 -30.74 29.65
C ASN A 1064 44.22 -29.22 29.80
N ILE A 1065 43.21 -28.55 30.35
CA ILE A 1065 43.16 -27.09 30.46
C ILE A 1065 44.26 -26.53 31.37
N ARG A 1066 44.69 -27.29 32.38
CA ARG A 1066 45.78 -26.86 33.28
C ARG A 1066 47.12 -26.95 32.60
N GLU A 1067 47.36 -27.98 31.80
CA GLU A 1067 48.58 -28.12 30.99
C GLU A 1067 48.62 -27.02 29.91
N ALA A 1068 47.50 -26.76 29.24
CA ALA A 1068 47.39 -25.77 28.18
C ALA A 1068 47.74 -24.34 28.64
N CYS A 1069 47.38 -23.97 29.87
CA CYS A 1069 47.75 -22.68 30.46
C CYS A 1069 48.88 -22.76 31.48
N GLN A 1070 49.64 -23.86 31.52
CA GLN A 1070 50.75 -24.09 32.47
C GLN A 1070 50.38 -23.89 33.96
N GLY A 1071 49.11 -24.02 34.31
CA GLY A 1071 48.60 -23.79 35.66
C GLY A 1071 48.09 -22.37 35.94
N HIS A 1072 48.16 -21.45 34.98
CA HIS A 1072 47.87 -20.03 35.16
C HIS A 1072 46.65 -19.58 34.34
N ASN A 1073 45.48 -19.60 34.97
CA ASN A 1073 44.24 -19.09 34.38
C ASN A 1073 44.10 -17.55 34.45
N VAL A 1074 44.95 -16.90 35.25
CA VAL A 1074 45.13 -15.44 35.30
C VAL A 1074 46.62 -15.10 35.34
N SER A 1075 46.99 -13.92 34.86
CA SER A 1075 48.38 -13.46 34.92
C SER A 1075 48.90 -13.36 36.35
N GLU A 1076 50.13 -13.80 36.57
CA GLU A 1076 50.79 -13.78 37.89
C GLU A 1076 51.05 -12.36 38.41
N ASP A 1077 51.28 -11.42 37.51
CA ASP A 1077 51.51 -10.00 37.82
C ASP A 1077 50.21 -9.20 38.03
N GLY A 1078 49.05 -9.84 37.91
CA GLY A 1078 47.74 -9.20 38.00
C GLY A 1078 47.36 -8.35 36.78
N SER A 1079 48.15 -8.35 35.70
CA SER A 1079 47.83 -7.65 34.46
C SER A 1079 46.71 -8.35 33.69
N LYS A 1080 46.17 -7.67 32.67
CA LYS A 1080 45.14 -8.22 31.77
C LYS A 1080 45.70 -9.13 30.68
N VAL A 1081 47.03 -9.15 30.52
CA VAL A 1081 47.72 -9.91 29.47
C VAL A 1081 48.28 -11.17 30.10
N ASN A 1082 47.69 -12.32 29.77
CA ASN A 1082 48.14 -13.61 30.29
C ASN A 1082 49.04 -14.29 29.25
N PRO A 1083 50.37 -14.35 29.43
CA PRO A 1083 51.25 -14.99 28.44
C PRO A 1083 51.03 -16.50 28.31
N TYR A 1084 50.33 -17.12 29.27
CA TYR A 1084 50.12 -18.57 29.32
C TYR A 1084 48.88 -19.05 28.55
N THR A 1085 47.97 -18.16 28.12
CA THR A 1085 46.78 -18.51 27.32
C THR A 1085 46.97 -18.16 25.85
N ALA A 1086 46.26 -18.88 24.96
CA ALA A 1086 46.41 -18.71 23.52
C ALA A 1086 45.92 -17.35 23.00
N ASP A 1087 44.91 -16.77 23.66
CA ASP A 1087 44.38 -15.43 23.32
C ASP A 1087 45.06 -14.28 24.08
N HIS A 1088 46.04 -14.60 24.92
CA HIS A 1088 46.73 -13.69 25.82
C HIS A 1088 45.84 -12.95 26.83
N ARG A 1089 44.69 -13.52 27.23
CA ARG A 1089 43.76 -12.94 28.21
C ARG A 1089 43.59 -13.81 29.45
N ASN A 1090 43.13 -13.18 30.54
CA ASN A 1090 42.75 -13.88 31.77
C ASN A 1090 41.40 -14.62 31.60
N HIS A 1091 41.37 -15.88 32.02
CA HIS A 1091 40.19 -16.76 32.05
C HIS A 1091 39.93 -17.23 33.48
N PRO A 1092 39.46 -16.34 34.39
CA PRO A 1092 39.31 -16.66 35.81
C PRO A 1092 38.42 -17.90 36.08
N GLY A 1093 37.48 -18.21 35.19
CA GLY A 1093 36.58 -19.35 35.29
C GLY A 1093 37.16 -20.70 34.84
N LEU A 1094 38.34 -20.73 34.22
CA LEU A 1094 38.90 -21.92 33.58
C LEU A 1094 39.03 -23.12 34.54
N PHE A 1095 39.21 -22.87 35.84
CA PHE A 1095 39.37 -23.93 36.84
C PHE A 1095 38.13 -24.16 37.71
N ASN A 1096 36.96 -23.63 37.33
CA ASN A 1096 35.71 -23.91 38.01
C ASN A 1096 35.46 -25.42 38.08
N LYS A 1097 35.08 -25.91 39.26
CA LYS A 1097 34.81 -27.33 39.50
C LYS A 1097 33.36 -27.73 39.21
N SER A 1098 32.45 -26.77 39.23
CA SER A 1098 31.06 -26.92 38.84
C SER A 1098 30.49 -25.59 38.33
N GLY A 1099 29.34 -25.66 37.67
CA GLY A 1099 28.53 -24.51 37.26
C GLY A 1099 27.51 -24.93 36.22
N HIS A 1100 26.80 -23.99 35.63
CA HIS A 1100 25.74 -24.28 34.67
C HIS A 1100 26.31 -24.71 33.32
N ILE A 1101 25.49 -25.47 32.58
CA ILE A 1101 25.64 -25.64 31.14
C ILE A 1101 24.82 -24.52 30.47
N GLY A 1102 25.38 -23.83 29.49
CA GLY A 1102 24.70 -22.71 28.83
C GLY A 1102 24.80 -22.72 27.31
N LEU A 1103 23.80 -22.15 26.66
CA LEU A 1103 23.81 -21.82 25.23
C LEU A 1103 24.12 -20.31 25.11
N LEU A 1104 25.28 -20.00 24.52
CA LEU A 1104 25.94 -18.69 24.56
C LEU A 1104 25.81 -17.94 23.22
N GLY A 1105 24.59 -17.86 22.70
CA GLY A 1105 24.30 -17.30 21.37
C GLY A 1105 24.54 -15.80 21.24
N HIS A 1106 25.18 -15.42 20.12
CA HIS A 1106 25.41 -14.04 19.68
C HIS A 1106 24.47 -13.61 18.54
N GLY A 1107 23.26 -14.16 18.49
CA GLY A 1107 22.28 -13.84 17.45
C GLY A 1107 21.35 -15.02 17.15
N ALA A 1108 20.41 -14.78 16.24
CA ALA A 1108 19.50 -15.81 15.75
C ALA A 1108 20.17 -16.74 14.73
N GLY A 1109 19.50 -17.84 14.39
CA GLY A 1109 19.87 -18.68 13.24
C GLY A 1109 20.48 -20.04 13.57
N ILE A 1110 20.33 -20.52 14.80
CA ILE A 1110 20.71 -21.89 15.20
C ILE A 1110 19.58 -22.55 15.96
N GLN A 1111 19.44 -23.85 15.74
CA GLN A 1111 18.53 -24.71 16.49
C GLN A 1111 19.30 -25.81 17.21
N PHE A 1112 18.84 -26.15 18.41
CA PHE A 1112 19.35 -27.25 19.21
C PHE A 1112 18.25 -28.28 19.48
N ARG A 1113 18.59 -29.56 19.56
CA ARG A 1113 17.66 -30.60 20.01
C ARG A 1113 18.38 -31.75 20.72
N ASN A 1114 17.60 -32.66 21.29
CA ASN A 1114 18.08 -33.89 21.93
C ASN A 1114 19.15 -33.63 23.01
N LEU A 1115 19.02 -32.53 23.77
CA LEU A 1115 20.00 -32.16 24.79
C LEU A 1115 19.86 -33.06 26.01
N ARG A 1116 20.93 -33.73 26.40
CA ARG A 1116 20.96 -34.63 27.55
C ARG A 1116 22.35 -34.69 28.18
N VAL A 1117 22.39 -34.93 29.48
CA VAL A 1117 23.62 -34.92 30.27
C VAL A 1117 23.70 -36.17 31.13
N LEU A 1118 24.89 -36.77 31.20
CA LEU A 1118 25.24 -37.78 32.18
C LEU A 1118 26.15 -37.13 33.23
N ASP A 1119 25.63 -36.94 34.44
CA ASP A 1119 26.41 -36.45 35.57
C ASP A 1119 27.28 -37.59 36.14
N LEU A 1120 28.60 -37.46 36.00
CA LEU A 1120 29.58 -38.44 36.50
C LEU A 1120 29.98 -38.15 37.96
N GLY A 1121 29.60 -36.99 38.50
CA GLY A 1121 29.82 -36.62 39.90
C GLY A 1121 28.82 -37.23 40.87
N ALA A 1122 27.62 -37.59 40.41
CA ALA A 1122 26.51 -38.10 41.22
C ALA A 1122 26.81 -39.45 41.94
N GLY A 1123 27.84 -40.18 41.51
CA GLY A 1123 28.28 -41.45 42.11
C GLY A 1123 29.40 -41.36 43.16
N ARG A 1124 29.86 -40.16 43.52
CA ARG A 1124 30.96 -39.93 44.50
C ARG A 1124 30.52 -39.18 45.77
N LYS A 1125 29.29 -39.41 46.25
CA LYS A 1125 28.86 -38.97 47.59
C LYS A 1125 29.02 -40.08 48.62
#